data_AF-A0A976Q3C0-F1
#
_entry.id   AF-A0A976Q3C0-F1
#
_cell.length_a   1.000
_cell.length_b   1.000
_cell.length_c   1.000
_cell.angle_alpha   90.00
_cell.angle_beta   90.00
_cell.angle_gamma   90.00
#
_symmetry.space_group_name_H-M   'P 1'
#
loop_
_entity.id
_entity.type
_entity.pdbx_description
1 polymer ?
#
loop_
_entity_poly.entity_id
_entity_poly.type
_entity_poly.pdbx_seq_one_letter_code
_entity_poly.pdbx_strand_id
1 'polypeptide(L)'
;MDRDERIARILERGRQLKRMQRDVALEKARRSLLGYTLHVVPNYIPSSVHRVICDKLDMVLEGLIRRLLILMPPRHGKALREDEEVQTPRGWTKIGDLSPGDHVFGPDGLPTKVVAVRRFENRPCYRVVSDDGASLVVDENHDWTVRLCRKRARWSVRSTKYLADRTSPRRPLIPTYAPVHMTEADLPIDPYVLGVWLGDGRSSGGTITIDPTDQWHVRKRFHAAGQQTTDHSISTNFGVPGLQAKLGLLGLLDNKHVPGPYLVASIKQRQALLQGLIDTDGYVAQDGQVEFCNTNRQLAVAVRELVHSLGTKASWVEGRATLDGRDCGPKYRVMFYMAGAASLPRKASRCRDGVKHPGRFLSFEKVENANTVCIQVYREDGLFLAGRGYMVTHNSTLASQAFPAYVLGKRPETKIMATAYSEGLASDQAREVRRNLKSLEHAQLFGHTIVRRSRDGLKDDETIDQARHFTTSAGGSYYCDGLRGTLTGKGYHIGVLDDPYKNREEADSATIRKRTQSAYDSAFLNRGQPRPCGMQPAIVMILTPWHHDGLQNYVIRKGKDSGLPWEVIDMPAILDREPCAGDTRQQGEALCPERIPLSELQMLRASMDPREWAALYQTRPVVEGGELFPMNAWKRFDWGDLR
;
A
#
# COMPACT_ATOMS: atom_id res chain seq x y z
N MET A 1 23.02 33.23 36.75
CA MET A 1 22.43 31.96 36.27
C MET A 1 23.37 31.42 35.21
N ASP A 2 23.98 30.28 35.51
CA ASP A 2 25.06 29.71 34.70
C ASP A 2 24.51 29.26 33.32
N ARG A 3 25.37 29.29 32.29
CA ARG A 3 25.02 28.90 30.91
C ARG A 3 24.46 27.48 30.88
N ASP A 4 25.00 26.60 31.70
CA ASP A 4 24.62 25.19 31.77
C ASP A 4 23.28 24.98 32.47
N GLU A 5 22.96 25.74 33.52
CA GLU A 5 21.62 25.75 34.15
C GLU A 5 20.54 26.23 33.17
N ARG A 6 20.86 27.22 32.34
CA ARG A 6 19.94 27.78 31.35
C ARG A 6 19.66 26.77 30.23
N ILE A 7 20.68 26.03 29.78
CA ILE A 7 20.53 24.94 28.80
C ILE A 7 19.72 23.78 29.41
N ALA A 8 19.99 23.39 30.66
CA ALA A 8 19.25 22.33 31.34
C ALA A 8 17.75 22.65 31.45
N ARG A 9 17.38 23.87 31.87
CA ARG A 9 15.97 24.31 31.92
C ARG A 9 15.29 24.32 30.56
N ILE A 10 15.99 24.72 29.49
CA ILE A 10 15.43 24.71 28.12
C ILE A 10 15.18 23.27 27.66
N LEU A 11 16.11 22.35 27.91
CA LEU A 11 15.96 20.93 27.56
C LEU A 11 14.84 20.26 28.36
N GLU A 12 14.71 20.58 29.65
CA GLU A 12 13.63 20.09 30.51
C GLU A 12 12.26 20.58 30.06
N ARG A 13 12.13 21.88 29.77
CA ARG A 13 10.89 22.46 29.23
C ARG A 13 10.54 21.88 27.85
N GLY A 14 11.55 21.60 27.02
CA GLY A 14 11.38 20.89 25.76
C GLY A 14 10.88 19.45 25.93
N ARG A 15 11.36 18.73 26.96
CA ARG A 15 10.86 17.38 27.31
C ARG A 15 9.44 17.43 27.86
N GLN A 16 9.11 18.39 28.72
CA GLN A 16 7.74 18.59 29.23
C GLN A 16 6.75 18.91 28.11
N LEU A 17 7.09 19.83 27.20
CA LEU A 17 6.24 20.15 26.05
C LEU A 17 5.98 18.94 25.14
N LYS A 18 7.01 18.11 24.89
CA LYS A 18 6.84 16.87 24.11
C LYS A 18 5.94 15.85 24.84
N ARG A 19 6.04 15.73 26.16
CA ARG A 19 5.15 14.88 26.97
C ARG A 19 3.70 15.38 26.88
N MET A 20 3.46 16.67 27.14
CA MET A 20 2.13 17.25 27.03
C MET A 20 1.51 17.08 25.63
N GLN A 21 2.29 17.29 24.56
CA GLN A 21 1.82 17.06 23.19
C GLN A 21 1.46 15.60 22.93
N ARG A 22 2.25 14.66 23.46
CA ARG A 22 1.95 13.23 23.38
C ARG A 22 0.67 12.89 24.15
N ASP A 23 0.51 13.41 25.36
CA ASP A 23 -0.66 13.13 26.20
C ASP A 23 -1.95 13.68 25.58
N VAL A 24 -1.90 14.89 25.01
CA VAL A 24 -3.03 15.47 24.24
C VAL A 24 -3.36 14.62 23.01
N ALA A 25 -2.35 14.12 22.30
CA ALA A 25 -2.58 13.27 21.12
C ALA A 25 -3.20 11.91 21.50
N LEU A 26 -2.73 11.27 22.58
CA LEU A 26 -3.30 10.04 23.12
C LEU A 26 -4.75 10.26 23.57
N GLU A 27 -5.03 11.37 24.25
CA GLU A 27 -6.39 11.67 24.70
C GLU A 27 -7.34 11.89 23.54
N LYS A 28 -6.91 12.61 22.50
CA LYS A 28 -7.69 12.76 21.25
C LYS A 28 -7.94 11.41 20.58
N ALA A 29 -6.97 10.51 20.64
CA ALA A 29 -7.07 9.17 20.08
C ALA A 29 -8.02 8.25 20.85
N ARG A 30 -8.21 8.47 22.16
CA ARG A 30 -9.25 7.78 22.94
C ARG A 30 -10.65 8.31 22.64
N ARG A 31 -10.78 9.60 22.38
CA ARG A 31 -12.09 10.29 22.29
C ARG A 31 -12.76 10.26 20.93
N SER A 32 -12.02 10.05 19.85
CA SER A 32 -12.56 10.10 18.49
C SER A 32 -11.98 9.02 17.60
N LEU A 33 -12.79 8.48 16.68
CA LEU A 33 -12.35 7.52 15.68
C LEU A 33 -11.21 8.10 14.84
N LEU A 34 -11.32 9.37 14.42
CA LEU A 34 -10.27 9.99 13.62
C LEU A 34 -8.96 10.11 14.41
N GLY A 35 -9.04 10.48 15.69
CA GLY A 35 -7.87 10.49 16.57
C GLY A 35 -7.25 9.11 16.71
N TYR A 36 -8.08 8.08 16.89
CA TYR A 36 -7.65 6.69 16.99
C TYR A 36 -6.92 6.24 15.71
N THR A 37 -7.53 6.48 14.55
CA THR A 37 -6.92 6.17 13.25
C THR A 37 -5.58 6.87 13.08
N LEU A 38 -5.48 8.15 13.45
CA LEU A 38 -4.21 8.90 13.39
C LEU A 38 -3.14 8.38 14.37
N HIS A 39 -3.54 7.67 15.42
CA HIS A 39 -2.62 7.08 16.39
C HIS A 39 -2.12 5.69 15.96
N VAL A 40 -3.06 4.81 15.56
CA VAL A 40 -2.74 3.46 15.09
C VAL A 40 -2.10 3.48 13.71
N VAL A 41 -2.41 4.50 12.90
CA VAL A 41 -1.81 4.75 11.59
C VAL A 41 -1.20 6.16 11.57
N PRO A 42 0.01 6.36 12.13
CA PRO A 42 0.64 7.68 12.30
C PRO A 42 0.80 8.51 11.03
N ASN A 43 0.80 7.87 9.86
CA ASN A 43 0.93 8.50 8.55
C ASN A 43 -0.41 8.66 7.82
N TYR A 44 -1.55 8.47 8.49
CA TYR A 44 -2.86 8.66 7.89
C TYR A 44 -3.19 10.16 7.71
N ILE A 45 -3.71 10.56 6.54
CA ILE A 45 -4.07 11.97 6.27
C ILE A 45 -5.55 12.09 5.95
N PRO A 46 -6.35 12.68 6.85
CA PRO A 46 -7.77 12.89 6.62
C PRO A 46 -8.03 14.15 5.78
N SER A 47 -8.86 14.00 4.75
CA SER A 47 -9.64 15.09 4.13
C SER A 47 -10.93 15.40 4.92
N SER A 48 -11.66 16.46 4.53
CA SER A 48 -12.96 16.84 5.08
C SER A 48 -13.95 15.68 5.13
N VAL A 49 -14.05 14.92 4.04
CA VAL A 49 -14.88 13.71 3.89
C VAL A 49 -14.65 12.72 5.04
N HIS A 50 -13.39 12.50 5.42
CA HIS A 50 -13.06 11.58 6.50
C HIS A 50 -13.52 12.09 7.86
N ARG A 51 -13.53 13.41 8.08
CA ARG A 51 -14.03 14.00 9.32
C ARG A 51 -15.53 13.76 9.44
N VAL A 52 -16.30 14.05 8.38
CA VAL A 52 -17.75 13.80 8.35
C VAL A 52 -18.08 12.34 8.64
N ILE A 53 -17.38 11.40 7.98
CA ILE A 53 -17.57 9.97 8.23
C ILE A 53 -17.21 9.62 9.68
N CYS A 54 -16.04 10.03 10.15
CA CYS A 54 -15.59 9.68 11.50
C CYS A 54 -16.51 10.26 12.58
N ASP A 55 -16.96 11.50 12.43
CA ASP A 55 -17.87 12.16 13.37
C ASP A 55 -19.21 11.40 13.45
N LYS A 56 -19.74 10.98 12.30
CA LYS A 56 -21.00 10.21 12.24
C LYS A 56 -20.83 8.79 12.79
N LEU A 57 -19.68 8.15 12.58
CA LEU A 57 -19.35 6.86 13.18
C LEU A 57 -19.15 6.97 14.71
N ASP A 58 -18.55 8.06 15.18
CA ASP A 58 -18.47 8.37 16.62
C ASP A 58 -19.88 8.55 17.21
N MET A 59 -20.78 9.25 16.51
CA MET A 59 -22.20 9.35 16.90
C MET A 59 -22.93 7.99 16.93
N VAL A 60 -22.60 7.06 16.02
CA VAL A 60 -23.11 5.68 16.07
C VAL A 60 -22.62 4.97 17.33
N LEU A 61 -21.34 5.11 17.67
CA LEU A 61 -20.75 4.54 18.88
C LEU A 61 -21.42 5.11 20.14
N GLU A 62 -21.66 6.42 20.19
CA GLU A 62 -22.35 7.07 21.31
C GLU A 62 -23.87 6.87 21.33
N GLY A 63 -24.44 6.14 20.36
CA GLY A 63 -25.86 5.78 20.34
C GLY A 63 -26.79 6.89 19.83
N LEU A 64 -26.22 7.99 19.35
CA LEU A 64 -26.96 9.11 18.75
C LEU A 64 -27.51 8.75 17.37
N ILE A 65 -26.82 7.87 16.63
CA ILE A 65 -27.28 7.35 15.34
C ILE A 65 -27.47 5.84 15.42
N ARG A 66 -28.69 5.38 15.13
CA ARG A 66 -29.05 3.94 15.09
C ARG A 66 -28.95 3.35 13.69
N ARG A 67 -29.10 4.16 12.65
CA ARG A 67 -29.13 3.75 11.25
C ARG A 67 -28.34 4.75 10.45
N LEU A 68 -27.13 4.40 10.03
CA LEU A 68 -26.24 5.25 9.26
C LEU A 68 -25.99 4.65 7.89
N LEU A 69 -26.37 5.37 6.84
CA LEU A 69 -26.07 5.00 5.45
C LEU A 69 -25.05 5.97 4.89
N ILE A 70 -23.96 5.45 4.32
CA ILE A 70 -22.86 6.21 3.73
C ILE A 70 -22.84 5.91 2.24
N LEU A 71 -23.19 6.91 1.44
CA LEU A 71 -23.13 6.87 -0.02
C LEU A 71 -22.02 7.82 -0.47
N MET A 72 -21.03 7.28 -1.16
CA MET A 72 -19.96 8.07 -1.75
C MET A 72 -19.36 7.36 -2.96
N PRO A 73 -18.70 8.11 -3.84
CA PRO A 73 -17.91 7.54 -4.89
C PRO A 73 -16.96 6.46 -4.39
N PRO A 74 -16.83 5.35 -5.13
CA PRO A 74 -15.78 4.40 -4.82
C PRO A 74 -14.44 5.14 -4.90
N ARG A 75 -13.51 4.76 -4.03
CA ARG A 75 -12.13 5.26 -4.12
C ARG A 75 -11.43 4.58 -5.31
N HIS A 76 -11.78 4.99 -6.52
CA HIS A 76 -11.07 4.65 -7.74
C HIS A 76 -9.78 5.45 -7.84
N GLY A 77 -8.78 4.88 -8.50
CA GLY A 77 -7.59 5.63 -8.89
C GLY A 77 -6.24 5.06 -8.52
N LYS A 78 -6.16 4.08 -7.61
CA LYS A 78 -4.88 3.53 -7.13
C LYS A 78 -4.32 2.44 -8.04
N ALA A 79 -4.51 2.64 -9.34
CA ALA A 79 -4.22 1.64 -10.36
C ALA A 79 -2.89 1.94 -11.03
N LEU A 80 -2.08 0.90 -11.23
CA LEU A 80 -0.86 0.96 -12.03
C LEU A 80 -1.18 0.45 -13.43
N ARG A 81 -0.41 0.83 -14.45
CA ARG A 81 -0.56 0.23 -15.78
C ARG A 81 -0.38 -1.29 -15.68
N GLU A 82 -1.20 -2.06 -16.41
CA GLU A 82 -1.31 -3.51 -16.20
C GLU A 82 -0.01 -4.30 -16.41
N ASP A 83 0.92 -3.76 -17.20
CA ASP A 83 2.23 -4.33 -17.48
C ASP A 83 3.32 -3.89 -16.48
N GLU A 84 3.01 -3.00 -15.54
CA GLU A 84 3.95 -2.60 -14.48
C GLU A 84 4.29 -3.80 -13.61
N GLU A 85 5.57 -3.95 -13.30
CA GLU A 85 6.05 -5.08 -12.53
C GLU A 85 5.97 -4.81 -11.03
N VAL A 86 5.60 -5.83 -10.28
CA VAL A 86 5.75 -5.88 -8.82
C VAL A 86 6.63 -7.08 -8.46
N GLN A 87 7.43 -6.93 -7.40
CA GLN A 87 8.19 -8.05 -6.90
C GLN A 87 7.29 -8.92 -6.03
N THR A 88 7.30 -10.23 -6.30
CA THR A 88 6.67 -11.25 -5.45
C THR A 88 7.74 -12.17 -4.86
N PRO A 89 7.43 -12.98 -3.83
CA PRO A 89 8.35 -14.02 -3.35
C PRO A 89 8.72 -15.06 -4.41
N ARG A 90 7.97 -15.17 -5.51
CA ARG A 90 8.25 -16.06 -6.65
C ARG A 90 9.03 -15.37 -7.78
N GLY A 91 9.37 -14.09 -7.61
CA GLY A 91 10.03 -13.26 -8.62
C GLY A 91 9.14 -12.13 -9.16
N TRP A 92 9.62 -11.46 -10.20
CA TRP A 92 8.92 -10.35 -10.83
C TRP A 92 7.65 -10.84 -11.53
N THR A 93 6.56 -10.11 -11.36
CA THR A 93 5.27 -10.42 -11.97
C THR A 93 4.60 -9.12 -12.38
N LYS A 94 3.89 -9.10 -13.51
CA LYS A 94 3.10 -7.94 -13.90
C LYS A 94 1.93 -7.78 -12.95
N ILE A 95 1.61 -6.55 -12.57
CA ILE A 95 0.49 -6.30 -11.66
C ILE A 95 -0.85 -6.76 -12.25
N GLY A 96 -0.98 -6.75 -13.58
CA GLY A 96 -2.15 -7.27 -14.30
C GLY A 96 -2.37 -8.78 -14.19
N ASP A 97 -1.31 -9.54 -13.90
CA ASP A 97 -1.35 -10.99 -13.76
C ASP A 97 -1.64 -11.43 -12.32
N LEU A 98 -1.65 -10.51 -11.37
CA LEU A 98 -1.94 -10.81 -9.98
C LEU A 98 -3.39 -11.24 -9.77
N SER A 99 -3.57 -12.14 -8.82
CA SER A 99 -4.85 -12.61 -8.32
C SER A 99 -4.91 -12.49 -6.79
N PRO A 100 -6.11 -12.37 -6.20
CA PRO A 100 -6.27 -12.51 -4.76
C PRO A 100 -5.63 -13.82 -4.28
N GLY A 101 -4.79 -13.74 -3.25
CA GLY A 101 -3.96 -14.87 -2.80
C GLY A 101 -2.48 -14.72 -3.06
N ASP A 102 -2.09 -13.98 -4.10
CA ASP A 102 -0.68 -13.69 -4.39
C ASP A 102 -0.05 -12.81 -3.32
N HIS A 103 1.27 -12.68 -3.33
CA HIS A 103 2.02 -11.88 -2.36
C HIS A 103 2.89 -10.83 -3.05
N VAL A 104 2.87 -9.61 -2.52
CA VAL A 104 3.75 -8.49 -2.87
C VAL A 104 4.49 -8.03 -1.63
N PHE A 105 5.41 -7.06 -1.72
CA PHE A 105 6.15 -6.57 -0.55
C PHE A 105 5.59 -5.26 0.01
N GLY A 106 5.53 -5.16 1.33
CA GLY A 106 5.28 -3.90 2.04
C GLY A 106 6.57 -3.05 2.18
N PRO A 107 6.46 -1.78 2.61
CA PRO A 107 7.64 -0.94 2.87
C PRO A 107 8.53 -1.44 4.02
N ASP A 108 8.03 -2.32 4.88
CA ASP A 108 8.82 -3.02 5.90
C ASP A 108 9.64 -4.19 5.32
N GLY A 109 9.57 -4.41 4.00
CA GLY A 109 10.28 -5.48 3.32
C GLY A 109 9.64 -6.85 3.50
N LEU A 110 8.53 -6.97 4.22
CA LEU A 110 7.86 -8.25 4.45
C LEU A 110 6.82 -8.56 3.35
N PRO A 111 6.62 -9.83 2.97
CA PRO A 111 5.53 -10.22 2.10
C PRO A 111 4.17 -9.85 2.71
N THR A 112 3.27 -9.32 1.88
CA THR A 112 1.86 -9.07 2.19
C THR A 112 0.98 -9.63 1.09
N LYS A 113 -0.16 -10.18 1.49
CA LYS A 113 -1.10 -10.84 0.60
C LYS A 113 -1.92 -9.82 -0.21
N VAL A 114 -2.16 -10.11 -1.48
CA VAL A 114 -3.13 -9.42 -2.32
C VAL A 114 -4.52 -9.97 -1.99
N VAL A 115 -5.44 -9.10 -1.57
CA VAL A 115 -6.80 -9.48 -1.14
C VAL A 115 -7.86 -9.20 -2.20
N ALA A 116 -7.62 -8.23 -3.07
CA ALA A 116 -8.50 -7.90 -4.17
C ALA A 116 -7.71 -7.34 -5.36
N VAL A 117 -8.23 -7.57 -6.57
CA VAL A 117 -7.67 -7.07 -7.83
C VAL A 117 -8.82 -6.52 -8.66
N ARG A 118 -8.66 -5.30 -9.19
CA ARG A 118 -9.64 -4.64 -10.07
C ARG A 118 -8.93 -4.09 -11.29
N ARG A 119 -9.47 -4.37 -12.47
CA ARG A 119 -8.93 -3.95 -13.77
C ARG A 119 -9.78 -2.84 -14.36
N PHE A 120 -9.14 -1.94 -15.10
CA PHE A 120 -9.76 -0.82 -15.76
C PHE A 120 -9.15 -0.64 -17.14
N GLU A 121 -9.95 -0.19 -18.09
CA GLU A 121 -9.51 0.03 -19.47
C GLU A 121 -9.29 1.51 -19.75
N ASN A 122 -8.31 1.80 -20.61
CA ASN A 122 -8.11 3.12 -21.24
C ASN A 122 -8.14 4.32 -20.26
N ARG A 123 -7.44 4.22 -19.12
CA ARG A 123 -7.40 5.28 -18.11
C ARG A 123 -6.26 6.29 -18.33
N PRO A 124 -6.45 7.58 -18.05
CA PRO A 124 -5.38 8.58 -18.12
C PRO A 124 -4.23 8.25 -17.16
N CYS A 125 -3.01 8.24 -17.68
CA CYS A 125 -1.84 7.81 -16.93
C CYS A 125 -0.73 8.87 -16.90
N TYR A 126 0.12 8.78 -15.88
CA TYR A 126 1.38 9.50 -15.79
C TYR A 126 2.51 8.52 -15.56
N ARG A 127 3.65 8.78 -16.20
CA ARG A 127 4.94 8.22 -15.81
C ARG A 127 5.46 9.02 -14.63
N VAL A 128 5.57 8.36 -13.48
CA VAL A 128 6.16 8.89 -12.26
C VAL A 128 7.60 8.43 -12.22
N VAL A 129 8.54 9.37 -12.23
CA VAL A 129 9.99 9.12 -12.24
C VAL A 129 10.61 9.62 -10.94
N SER A 130 11.40 8.78 -10.28
CA SER A 130 12.17 9.17 -9.09
C SER A 130 13.52 9.79 -9.41
N ASP A 131 14.12 10.47 -8.44
CA ASP A 131 15.44 11.11 -8.56
C ASP A 131 16.61 10.15 -8.77
N ASP A 132 16.44 8.85 -8.50
CA ASP A 132 17.38 7.79 -8.84
C ASP A 132 17.07 7.13 -10.20
N GLY A 133 16.06 7.63 -10.92
CA GLY A 133 15.68 7.18 -12.27
C GLY A 133 14.86 5.90 -12.30
N ALA A 134 14.21 5.49 -11.20
CA ALA A 134 13.18 4.46 -11.25
C ALA A 134 11.87 5.09 -11.74
N SER A 135 11.00 4.30 -12.36
CA SER A 135 9.72 4.81 -12.86
C SER A 135 8.59 3.82 -12.74
N LEU A 136 7.37 4.35 -12.67
CA LEU A 136 6.10 3.63 -12.73
C LEU A 136 5.11 4.41 -13.58
N VAL A 137 4.32 3.73 -14.40
CA VAL A 137 3.13 4.30 -15.03
C VAL A 137 1.92 4.01 -14.16
N VAL A 138 1.25 5.09 -13.73
CA VAL A 138 0.11 5.01 -12.81
C VAL A 138 -1.05 5.83 -13.32
N ASP A 139 -2.27 5.45 -12.92
CA ASP A 139 -3.46 6.26 -13.13
C ASP A 139 -3.29 7.65 -12.49
N GLU A 140 -3.91 8.66 -13.09
CA GLU A 140 -3.83 10.03 -12.61
C GLU A 140 -4.38 10.22 -11.18
N ASN A 141 -5.29 9.36 -10.73
CA ASN A 141 -5.83 9.38 -9.36
C ASN A 141 -5.02 8.53 -8.37
N HIS A 142 -3.84 8.04 -8.77
CA HIS A 142 -3.06 7.14 -7.93
C HIS A 142 -2.50 7.85 -6.71
N ASP A 143 -2.77 7.30 -5.52
CA ASP A 143 -2.42 7.92 -4.24
C ASP A 143 -0.94 7.69 -3.90
N TRP A 144 -0.24 8.77 -3.56
CA TRP A 144 1.12 8.74 -3.04
C TRP A 144 1.16 9.32 -1.63
N THR A 145 1.70 8.56 -0.68
CA THR A 145 2.15 9.10 0.61
C THR A 145 3.41 9.92 0.34
N VAL A 146 3.34 11.24 0.48
CA VAL A 146 4.46 12.14 0.16
C VAL A 146 4.69 13.20 1.21
N ARG A 147 5.93 13.70 1.25
CA ARG A 147 6.31 14.90 1.99
C ARG A 147 6.71 15.99 1.00
N LEU A 148 6.08 17.17 1.11
CA LEU A 148 6.25 18.27 0.15
C LEU A 148 7.27 19.36 0.60
N CYS A 149 7.82 19.29 1.82
CA CYS A 149 8.78 20.29 2.32
C CYS A 149 9.89 19.70 3.23
N ARG A 150 11.04 20.38 3.33
CA ARG A 150 12.23 19.93 4.10
C ARG A 150 12.12 20.15 5.63
N LYS A 151 11.57 21.28 6.09
CA LYS A 151 11.52 21.68 7.50
C LYS A 151 10.08 21.63 8.00
N ARG A 152 9.73 20.60 8.79
CA ARG A 152 8.42 20.41 9.46
C ARG A 152 7.20 20.01 8.61
N ALA A 153 7.34 19.55 7.35
CA ALA A 153 6.18 18.98 6.63
C ALA A 153 5.78 17.62 7.21
N ARG A 154 4.47 17.50 7.50
CA ARG A 154 3.81 16.22 7.74
C ARG A 154 3.73 15.44 6.42
N TRP A 155 3.75 14.11 6.51
CA TRP A 155 3.37 13.25 5.40
C TRP A 155 1.92 13.58 4.98
N SER A 156 1.63 13.50 3.68
CA SER A 156 0.33 13.78 3.07
C SER A 156 0.06 12.81 1.93
N VAL A 157 -1.13 12.24 1.85
CA VAL A 157 -1.57 11.44 0.69
C VAL A 157 -2.08 12.39 -0.38
N ARG A 158 -1.57 12.26 -1.61
CA ARG A 158 -1.91 13.09 -2.76
C ARG A 158 -1.99 12.25 -4.02
N SER A 159 -2.92 12.57 -4.91
CA SER A 159 -3.02 11.90 -6.21
C SER A 159 -1.87 12.28 -7.14
N THR A 160 -1.58 11.42 -8.10
CA THR A 160 -0.60 11.67 -9.16
C THR A 160 -0.87 12.97 -9.90
N LYS A 161 -2.12 13.21 -10.31
CA LYS A 161 -2.53 14.44 -10.99
C LYS A 161 -2.27 15.67 -10.13
N TYR A 162 -2.69 15.64 -8.87
CA TYR A 162 -2.40 16.74 -7.95
C TYR A 162 -0.90 17.03 -7.88
N LEU A 163 -0.05 15.99 -7.83
CA LEU A 163 1.39 16.16 -7.72
C LEU A 163 2.03 16.65 -9.02
N ALA A 164 1.49 16.24 -10.17
CA ALA A 164 1.91 16.67 -11.49
C ALA A 164 1.55 18.14 -11.77
N ASP A 165 0.34 18.56 -11.38
CA ASP A 165 -0.18 19.92 -11.63
C ASP A 165 0.43 20.99 -10.69
N ARG A 166 1.30 20.60 -9.76
CA ARG A 166 1.94 21.54 -8.83
C ARG A 166 2.94 22.45 -9.56
N THR A 167 2.77 23.75 -9.37
CA THR A 167 3.72 24.79 -9.83
C THR A 167 4.96 24.93 -8.95
N SER A 168 4.98 24.28 -7.79
CA SER A 168 6.13 24.37 -6.87
C SER A 168 7.34 23.62 -7.41
N PRO A 169 8.55 24.21 -7.42
CA PRO A 169 9.77 23.51 -7.85
C PRO A 169 10.20 22.40 -6.87
N ARG A 170 9.52 22.26 -5.73
CA ARG A 170 9.82 21.23 -4.72
C ARG A 170 9.12 19.92 -5.06
N ARG A 171 9.94 18.97 -5.54
CA ARG A 171 9.53 17.58 -5.80
C ARG A 171 8.98 16.88 -4.54
N PRO A 172 7.91 16.09 -4.65
CA PRO A 172 7.40 15.27 -3.54
C PRO A 172 8.39 14.20 -3.15
N LEU A 173 8.57 13.95 -1.85
CA LEU A 173 9.40 12.86 -1.33
C LEU A 173 8.52 11.70 -0.86
N ILE A 174 8.77 10.47 -1.31
CA ILE A 174 8.09 9.26 -0.81
C ILE A 174 8.83 8.61 0.38
N PRO A 175 8.15 7.76 1.19
CA PRO A 175 8.78 6.99 2.26
C PRO A 175 9.93 6.11 1.75
N THR A 176 10.86 5.82 2.66
CA THR A 176 11.87 4.77 2.48
C THR A 176 11.24 3.40 2.75
N TYR A 177 11.95 2.34 2.38
CA TYR A 177 11.54 0.96 2.60
C TYR A 177 12.73 0.13 3.07
N ALA A 178 12.45 -0.98 3.76
CA ALA A 178 13.45 -1.92 4.25
C ALA A 178 13.82 -2.96 3.17
N PRO A 179 14.95 -3.68 3.32
CA PRO A 179 15.31 -4.78 2.43
C PRO A 179 14.18 -5.80 2.29
N VAL A 180 13.85 -6.24 1.07
CA VAL A 180 12.79 -7.24 0.89
C VAL A 180 13.22 -8.61 1.41
N HIS A 181 12.35 -9.27 2.15
CA HIS A 181 12.61 -10.55 2.80
C HIS A 181 12.24 -11.71 1.87
N MET A 182 13.26 -12.28 1.24
CA MET A 182 13.17 -13.52 0.48
C MET A 182 13.72 -14.69 1.30
N THR A 183 13.35 -15.92 0.92
CA THR A 183 13.86 -17.14 1.54
C THR A 183 15.32 -17.39 1.16
N GLU A 184 16.04 -18.09 2.04
CA GLU A 184 17.37 -18.58 1.74
C GLU A 184 17.30 -19.61 0.60
N ALA A 185 18.18 -19.46 -0.39
CA ALA A 185 18.20 -20.30 -1.59
C ALA A 185 19.41 -21.23 -1.55
N ASP A 186 19.25 -22.46 -2.04
CA ASP A 186 20.40 -23.34 -2.30
C ASP A 186 21.05 -22.92 -3.62
N LEU A 187 22.24 -22.31 -3.54
CA LEU A 187 22.91 -21.68 -4.67
C LEU A 187 24.17 -22.48 -5.05
N PRO A 188 24.35 -22.87 -6.33
CA PRO A 188 25.47 -23.74 -6.74
C PRO A 188 26.86 -23.15 -6.51
N ILE A 189 26.96 -21.82 -6.50
CA ILE A 189 28.17 -21.05 -6.21
C ILE A 189 27.86 -20.13 -5.05
N ASP A 190 28.78 -20.01 -4.09
CA ASP A 190 28.64 -19.04 -3.02
C ASP A 190 28.47 -17.62 -3.60
N PRO A 191 27.51 -16.81 -3.10
CA PRO A 191 27.19 -15.51 -3.69
C PRO A 191 28.40 -14.57 -3.76
N TYR A 192 29.27 -14.54 -2.74
CA TYR A 192 30.45 -13.69 -2.76
C TYR A 192 31.47 -14.18 -3.79
N VAL A 193 31.69 -15.49 -3.86
CA VAL A 193 32.56 -16.11 -4.88
C VAL A 193 32.08 -15.77 -6.29
N LEU A 194 30.76 -15.89 -6.54
CA LEU A 194 30.17 -15.52 -7.83
C LEU A 194 30.37 -14.03 -8.11
N GLY A 195 30.14 -13.15 -7.13
CA GLY A 195 30.31 -11.70 -7.32
C GLY A 195 31.73 -11.30 -7.70
N VAL A 196 32.73 -11.90 -7.04
CA VAL A 196 34.14 -11.69 -7.39
C VAL A 196 34.45 -12.20 -8.79
N TRP A 197 33.94 -13.37 -9.17
CA TRP A 197 34.14 -13.90 -10.53
C TRP A 197 33.46 -13.05 -11.60
N LEU A 198 32.28 -12.50 -11.33
CA LEU A 198 31.56 -11.65 -12.28
C LEU A 198 32.35 -10.37 -12.58
N GLY A 199 33.01 -9.76 -11.61
CA GLY A 199 33.93 -8.65 -11.85
C GLY A 199 35.24 -9.11 -12.49
N ASP A 200 36.11 -9.70 -11.68
CA ASP A 200 37.52 -9.94 -12.00
C ASP A 200 37.83 -11.37 -12.50
N GLY A 201 36.81 -12.20 -12.70
CA GLY A 201 36.98 -13.55 -13.24
C GLY A 201 37.20 -13.58 -14.75
N ARG A 202 37.98 -14.56 -15.23
CA ARG A 202 38.11 -14.84 -16.66
C ARG A 202 36.78 -15.38 -17.19
N SER A 203 36.24 -14.80 -18.27
CA SER A 203 34.95 -15.20 -18.83
C SER A 203 34.90 -16.68 -19.23
N SER A 204 36.03 -17.20 -19.72
CA SER A 204 36.15 -18.56 -20.26
C SER A 204 36.61 -19.60 -19.23
N GLY A 205 36.73 -19.27 -17.94
CA GLY A 205 37.27 -20.21 -16.94
C GLY A 205 37.22 -19.77 -15.48
N GLY A 206 37.75 -20.62 -14.59
CA GLY A 206 37.73 -20.44 -13.13
C GLY A 206 38.90 -19.64 -12.55
N THR A 207 39.52 -18.75 -13.32
CA THR A 207 40.66 -17.91 -12.88
C THR A 207 40.16 -16.53 -12.48
N ILE A 208 40.68 -15.96 -11.39
CA ILE A 208 40.43 -14.59 -10.94
C ILE A 208 41.70 -13.76 -11.15
N THR A 209 41.54 -12.52 -11.64
CA THR A 209 42.63 -11.55 -11.83
C THR A 209 42.41 -10.35 -10.91
N ILE A 210 43.18 -10.23 -9.83
CA ILE A 210 42.99 -9.17 -8.84
C ILE A 210 44.34 -8.71 -8.27
N ASP A 211 44.41 -7.45 -7.85
CA ASP A 211 45.58 -6.85 -7.24
C ASP A 211 46.09 -7.69 -6.04
N PRO A 212 47.39 -8.04 -5.97
CA PRO A 212 47.96 -8.85 -4.90
C PRO A 212 47.69 -8.31 -3.48
N THR A 213 47.52 -7.00 -3.33
CA THR A 213 47.22 -6.36 -2.03
C THR A 213 45.81 -6.66 -1.52
N ASP A 214 44.87 -7.02 -2.40
CA ASP A 214 43.49 -7.37 -2.04
C ASP A 214 43.27 -8.91 -2.03
N GLN A 215 44.17 -9.68 -2.66
CA GLN A 215 44.05 -11.14 -2.79
C GLN A 215 43.86 -11.88 -1.47
N TRP A 216 44.58 -11.49 -0.41
CA TRP A 216 44.52 -12.16 0.89
C TRP A 216 43.09 -12.19 1.46
N HIS A 217 42.34 -11.08 1.30
CA HIS A 217 40.98 -10.95 1.82
C HIS A 217 39.99 -11.76 0.98
N VAL A 218 40.13 -11.70 -0.35
CA VAL A 218 39.31 -12.47 -1.28
C VAL A 218 39.50 -13.98 -1.06
N ARG A 219 40.74 -14.46 -1.01
CA ARG A 219 41.06 -15.87 -0.74
C ARG A 219 40.53 -16.34 0.62
N LYS A 220 40.68 -15.52 1.66
CA LYS A 220 40.10 -15.81 2.99
C LYS A 220 38.58 -16.02 2.91
N ARG A 221 37.86 -15.19 2.17
CA ARG A 221 36.41 -15.35 1.97
C ARG A 221 36.06 -16.57 1.12
N PHE A 222 36.86 -16.89 0.11
CA PHE A 222 36.67 -18.10 -0.71
C PHE A 222 36.82 -19.36 0.15
N HIS A 223 37.86 -19.42 0.99
CA HIS A 223 38.05 -20.53 1.93
C HIS A 223 36.92 -20.64 2.96
N ALA A 224 36.42 -19.52 3.48
CA ALA A 224 35.26 -19.51 4.36
C ALA A 224 33.98 -20.01 3.68
N ALA A 225 33.88 -19.83 2.35
CA ALA A 225 32.82 -20.39 1.51
C ALA A 225 33.10 -21.83 1.04
N GLY A 226 34.13 -22.49 1.59
CA GLY A 226 34.52 -23.86 1.23
C GLY A 226 35.18 -23.99 -0.14
N GLN A 227 35.61 -22.89 -0.77
CA GLN A 227 36.34 -22.91 -2.05
C GLN A 227 37.85 -22.90 -1.82
N GLN A 228 38.54 -23.80 -2.52
CA GLN A 228 40.01 -23.82 -2.57
C GLN A 228 40.52 -22.84 -3.63
N THR A 229 41.77 -22.40 -3.48
CA THR A 229 42.44 -21.51 -4.44
C THR A 229 43.84 -22.02 -4.74
N THR A 230 44.30 -21.87 -5.98
CA THR A 230 45.64 -22.26 -6.42
C THR A 230 46.40 -21.07 -6.98
N ASP A 231 47.73 -21.12 -6.92
CA ASP A 231 48.57 -20.06 -7.46
C ASP A 231 48.80 -20.24 -8.97
N HIS A 232 49.03 -19.12 -9.66
CA HIS A 232 49.48 -19.10 -11.05
C HIS A 232 50.85 -18.41 -11.14
N SER A 233 51.51 -18.56 -12.29
CA SER A 233 52.82 -17.93 -12.56
C SER A 233 52.75 -16.39 -12.56
N ILE A 234 51.59 -15.82 -12.89
CA ILE A 234 51.34 -14.38 -12.83
C ILE A 234 50.76 -14.07 -11.46
N SER A 235 51.44 -13.22 -10.67
CA SER A 235 51.08 -12.94 -9.28
C SER A 235 49.71 -12.31 -9.09
N THR A 236 49.15 -11.66 -10.10
CA THR A 236 47.79 -11.10 -10.09
C THR A 236 46.69 -12.16 -10.24
N ASN A 237 47.05 -13.40 -10.57
CA ASN A 237 46.10 -14.44 -10.93
C ASN A 237 46.07 -15.57 -9.90
N PHE A 238 44.87 -16.05 -9.59
CA PHE A 238 44.68 -17.29 -8.84
C PHE A 238 43.56 -18.14 -9.43
N GLY A 239 43.71 -19.46 -9.32
CA GLY A 239 42.76 -20.44 -9.83
C GLY A 239 41.77 -20.86 -8.75
N VAL A 240 40.55 -21.23 -9.17
CA VAL A 240 39.50 -21.76 -8.28
C VAL A 240 39.07 -23.12 -8.82
N PRO A 241 39.64 -24.23 -8.30
CA PRO A 241 39.30 -25.58 -8.75
C PRO A 241 37.81 -25.86 -8.69
N GLY A 242 37.26 -26.50 -9.73
CA GLY A 242 35.84 -26.86 -9.82
C GLY A 242 34.88 -25.71 -10.16
N LEU A 243 35.32 -24.44 -10.11
CA LEU A 243 34.46 -23.30 -10.42
C LEU A 243 34.00 -23.30 -11.88
N GLN A 244 34.89 -23.61 -12.83
CA GLN A 244 34.57 -23.63 -14.26
C GLN A 244 33.39 -24.57 -14.59
N ALA A 245 33.33 -25.74 -13.97
CA ALA A 245 32.23 -26.68 -14.17
C ALA A 245 30.89 -26.09 -13.70
N LYS A 246 30.88 -25.45 -12.52
CA LYS A 246 29.69 -24.77 -11.96
C LYS A 246 29.25 -23.58 -12.82
N LEU A 247 30.20 -22.81 -13.35
CA LEU A 247 29.93 -21.71 -14.27
C LEU A 247 29.31 -22.22 -15.58
N GLY A 248 29.81 -23.34 -16.10
CA GLY A 248 29.25 -24.01 -17.28
C GLY A 248 27.79 -24.45 -17.04
N LEU A 249 27.50 -25.06 -15.89
CA LEU A 249 26.14 -25.46 -15.52
C LEU A 249 25.16 -24.29 -15.41
N LEU A 250 25.65 -23.11 -15.02
CA LEU A 250 24.86 -21.88 -14.91
C LEU A 250 24.82 -21.06 -16.21
N GLY A 251 25.46 -21.51 -17.30
CA GLY A 251 25.51 -20.80 -18.57
C GLY A 251 26.25 -19.46 -18.50
N LEU A 252 27.24 -19.35 -17.60
CA LEU A 252 27.96 -18.10 -17.31
C LEU A 252 29.24 -17.93 -18.15
N LEU A 253 29.81 -19.02 -18.67
CA LEU A 253 31.04 -18.95 -19.47
C LEU A 253 30.80 -18.11 -20.73
N ASP A 254 31.66 -17.12 -20.95
CA ASP A 254 31.56 -16.11 -22.01
C ASP A 254 30.23 -15.33 -22.07
N ASN A 255 29.44 -15.42 -21.00
CA ASN A 255 28.13 -14.79 -20.84
C ASN A 255 27.95 -14.32 -19.39
N LYS A 256 28.80 -13.41 -18.93
CA LYS A 256 28.74 -12.89 -17.55
C LYS A 256 27.42 -12.17 -17.28
N HIS A 257 26.59 -12.77 -16.43
CA HIS A 257 25.35 -12.18 -15.92
C HIS A 257 25.07 -12.70 -14.50
N VAL A 258 24.18 -12.05 -13.76
CA VAL A 258 23.72 -12.57 -12.47
C VAL A 258 22.53 -13.51 -12.71
N PRO A 259 22.59 -14.79 -12.32
CA PRO A 259 21.46 -15.70 -12.49
C PRO A 259 20.27 -15.30 -11.62
N GLY A 260 19.05 -15.49 -12.14
CA GLY A 260 17.80 -15.12 -11.46
C GLY A 260 17.67 -15.55 -9.99
N PRO A 261 18.00 -16.81 -9.62
CA PRO A 261 17.93 -17.25 -8.22
C PRO A 261 18.76 -16.40 -7.24
N TYR A 262 19.86 -15.79 -7.69
CA TYR A 262 20.68 -14.93 -6.83
C TYR A 262 20.04 -13.56 -6.60
N LEU A 263 19.24 -13.06 -7.55
CA LEU A 263 18.51 -11.78 -7.42
C LEU A 263 17.32 -11.87 -6.47
N VAL A 264 16.81 -13.08 -6.22
CA VAL A 264 15.68 -13.34 -5.31
C VAL A 264 16.07 -14.16 -4.08
N ALA A 265 17.37 -14.31 -3.81
CA ALA A 265 17.88 -15.00 -2.63
C ALA A 265 17.71 -14.18 -1.34
N SER A 266 18.03 -14.77 -0.19
CA SER A 266 17.97 -14.09 1.10
C SER A 266 18.77 -12.78 1.13
N ILE A 267 18.44 -11.89 2.06
CA ILE A 267 19.14 -10.61 2.26
C ILE A 267 20.67 -10.83 2.38
N LYS A 268 21.08 -11.83 3.17
CA LYS A 268 22.51 -12.15 3.38
C LYS A 268 23.19 -12.58 2.07
N GLN A 269 22.53 -13.43 1.28
CA GLN A 269 23.08 -13.94 0.02
C GLN A 269 23.19 -12.82 -1.03
N ARG A 270 22.16 -11.98 -1.17
CA ARG A 270 22.20 -10.80 -2.06
C ARG A 270 23.26 -9.80 -1.65
N GLN A 271 23.40 -9.55 -0.35
CA GLN A 271 24.45 -8.66 0.17
C GLN A 271 25.85 -9.25 -0.09
N ALA A 272 26.05 -10.56 0.10
CA ALA A 272 27.32 -11.21 -0.19
C ALA A 272 27.69 -11.14 -1.69
N LEU A 273 26.71 -11.32 -2.59
CA LEU A 273 26.91 -11.13 -4.03
C LEU A 273 27.30 -9.69 -4.37
N LEU A 274 26.57 -8.71 -3.83
CA LEU A 274 26.88 -7.29 -4.01
C LEU A 274 28.30 -6.97 -3.52
N GLN A 275 28.70 -7.50 -2.36
CA GLN A 275 30.05 -7.31 -1.82
C GLN A 275 31.13 -7.81 -2.77
N GLY A 276 30.96 -8.98 -3.40
CA GLY A 276 31.93 -9.50 -4.37
C GLY A 276 32.07 -8.61 -5.61
N LEU A 277 30.93 -8.10 -6.12
CA LEU A 277 30.88 -7.17 -7.25
C LEU A 277 31.52 -5.81 -6.92
N ILE A 278 31.29 -5.28 -5.72
CA ILE A 278 31.86 -4.00 -5.30
C ILE A 278 33.34 -4.13 -4.89
N ASP A 279 33.74 -5.27 -4.33
CA ASP A 279 35.13 -5.52 -3.95
C ASP A 279 36.05 -5.64 -5.18
N THR A 280 35.52 -6.03 -6.34
CA THR A 280 36.23 -6.06 -7.62
C THR A 280 36.02 -4.74 -8.37
N ASP A 281 34.94 -4.64 -9.15
CA ASP A 281 34.60 -3.54 -10.06
C ASP A 281 34.03 -2.28 -9.37
N GLY A 282 33.91 -2.28 -8.05
CA GLY A 282 33.38 -1.15 -7.29
C GLY A 282 34.44 -0.16 -6.81
N TYR A 283 34.05 1.10 -6.72
CA TYR A 283 34.80 2.16 -6.06
C TYR A 283 33.99 2.74 -4.90
N VAL A 284 34.65 3.08 -3.79
CA VAL A 284 34.02 3.75 -2.65
C VAL A 284 34.76 5.06 -2.36
N ALA A 285 34.06 6.16 -2.64
CA ALA A 285 34.57 7.52 -2.48
C ALA A 285 34.80 7.88 -1.01
N GLN A 286 35.59 8.93 -0.77
CA GLN A 286 35.87 9.42 0.58
C GLN A 286 34.64 9.99 1.29
N ASP A 287 33.58 10.34 0.56
CA ASP A 287 32.28 10.77 1.09
C ASP A 287 31.27 9.62 1.21
N GLY A 288 31.69 8.40 0.85
CA GLY A 288 31.01 7.13 1.09
C GLY A 288 30.07 6.69 -0.02
N GLN A 289 30.03 7.46 -1.10
CA GLN A 289 29.34 7.02 -2.30
C GLN A 289 30.02 5.77 -2.86
N VAL A 290 29.23 4.73 -3.05
CA VAL A 290 29.62 3.52 -3.76
C VAL A 290 29.28 3.73 -5.24
N GLU A 291 30.23 3.43 -6.11
CA GLU A 291 30.08 3.44 -7.55
C GLU A 291 30.45 2.07 -8.12
N PHE A 292 29.57 1.51 -8.93
CA PHE A 292 29.87 0.37 -9.80
C PHE A 292 29.81 0.85 -11.25
N CYS A 293 30.91 0.71 -11.99
CA CYS A 293 31.01 1.15 -13.39
C CYS A 293 31.45 -0.01 -14.28
N ASN A 294 30.60 -0.43 -15.22
CA ASN A 294 30.91 -1.58 -16.08
C ASN A 294 30.40 -1.34 -17.52
N THR A 295 31.04 -1.94 -18.52
CA THR A 295 30.61 -1.91 -19.93
C THR A 295 29.51 -2.94 -20.23
N ASN A 296 29.35 -3.96 -19.38
CA ASN A 296 28.26 -4.92 -19.46
C ASN A 296 26.99 -4.37 -18.78
N ARG A 297 26.00 -4.03 -19.60
CA ARG A 297 24.71 -3.49 -19.14
C ARG A 297 23.97 -4.45 -18.21
N GLN A 298 24.04 -5.76 -18.45
CA GLN A 298 23.30 -6.74 -17.66
C GLN A 298 23.81 -6.78 -16.21
N LEU A 299 25.12 -6.68 -16.01
CA LEU A 299 25.71 -6.60 -14.67
C LEU A 299 25.32 -5.31 -13.95
N ALA A 300 25.35 -4.17 -14.66
CA ALA A 300 24.92 -2.90 -14.06
C ALA A 300 23.43 -2.93 -13.66
N VAL A 301 22.56 -3.52 -14.49
CA VAL A 301 21.13 -3.71 -14.15
C VAL A 301 20.99 -4.60 -12.91
N ALA A 302 21.71 -5.72 -12.86
CA ALA A 302 21.68 -6.64 -11.74
C ALA A 302 22.18 -5.99 -10.43
N VAL A 303 23.27 -5.21 -10.47
CA VAL A 303 23.76 -4.45 -9.31
C VAL A 303 22.70 -3.47 -8.82
N ARG A 304 22.05 -2.75 -9.74
CA ARG A 304 20.98 -1.81 -9.37
C ARG A 304 19.79 -2.53 -8.73
N GLU A 305 19.41 -3.69 -9.25
CA GLU A 305 18.34 -4.52 -8.68
C GLU A 305 18.72 -5.08 -7.29
N LEU A 306 19.97 -5.51 -7.09
CA LEU A 306 20.48 -5.95 -5.79
C LEU A 306 20.40 -4.80 -4.77
N VAL A 307 20.88 -3.60 -5.12
CA VAL A 307 20.84 -2.45 -4.22
C VAL A 307 19.40 -2.05 -3.87
N HIS A 308 18.51 -2.00 -4.88
CA HIS A 308 17.10 -1.72 -4.67
C HIS A 308 16.42 -2.74 -3.76
N SER A 309 16.64 -4.03 -4.02
CA SER A 309 16.05 -5.11 -3.21
C SER A 309 16.64 -5.14 -1.78
N LEU A 310 17.83 -4.59 -1.56
CA LEU A 310 18.46 -4.39 -0.26
C LEU A 310 18.02 -3.09 0.43
N GLY A 311 16.93 -2.46 -0.02
CA GLY A 311 16.29 -1.33 0.68
C GLY A 311 16.93 0.04 0.39
N THR A 312 17.82 0.13 -0.61
CA THR A 312 18.56 1.35 -0.90
C THR A 312 18.26 1.85 -2.32
N LYS A 313 18.10 3.17 -2.50
CA LYS A 313 17.94 3.77 -3.83
C LYS A 313 19.27 3.82 -4.59
N ALA A 314 19.26 3.61 -5.91
CA ALA A 314 20.48 3.56 -6.72
C ALA A 314 20.32 4.32 -8.05
N SER A 315 21.18 5.33 -8.23
CA SER A 315 21.18 6.20 -9.41
C SER A 315 21.85 5.50 -10.60
N TRP A 316 21.38 5.80 -11.81
CA TRP A 316 21.89 5.26 -13.07
C TRP A 316 22.41 6.37 -13.97
N VAL A 317 23.62 6.21 -14.50
CA VAL A 317 24.21 7.12 -15.50
C VAL A 317 24.83 6.30 -16.63
N GLU A 318 24.52 6.67 -17.87
CA GLU A 318 25.17 6.13 -19.07
C GLU A 318 26.21 7.12 -19.59
N GLY A 319 27.31 6.59 -20.12
CA GLY A 319 28.35 7.40 -20.75
C GLY A 319 29.16 6.59 -21.74
N ARG A 320 30.27 7.15 -22.22
CA ARG A 320 31.24 6.45 -23.08
C ARG A 320 32.48 6.07 -22.29
N ALA A 321 32.94 4.84 -22.47
CA ALA A 321 34.25 4.40 -22.01
C ALA A 321 35.31 4.89 -22.99
N THR A 322 36.43 5.39 -22.48
CA THR A 322 37.56 5.81 -23.32
C THR A 322 38.84 5.16 -22.80
N LEU A 323 39.61 4.53 -23.69
CA LEU A 323 40.94 4.01 -23.40
C LEU A 323 41.92 4.71 -24.35
N ASP A 324 42.93 5.39 -23.81
CA ASP A 324 43.92 6.16 -24.57
C ASP A 324 43.29 7.13 -25.59
N GLY A 325 42.18 7.77 -25.19
CA GLY A 325 41.42 8.70 -26.04
C GLY A 325 40.52 8.05 -27.09
N ARG A 326 40.51 6.71 -27.22
CA ARG A 326 39.62 5.97 -28.12
C ARG A 326 38.34 5.55 -27.41
N ASP A 327 37.21 5.72 -28.07
CA ASP A 327 35.91 5.29 -27.56
C ASP A 327 35.79 3.75 -27.59
N CYS A 328 35.55 3.16 -26.42
CA CYS A 328 35.44 1.72 -26.20
C CYS A 328 33.98 1.25 -26.02
N GLY A 329 33.01 2.13 -26.33
CA GLY A 329 31.60 1.80 -26.24
C GLY A 329 30.91 2.35 -24.99
N PRO A 330 29.65 1.95 -24.75
CA PRO A 330 28.89 2.44 -23.61
C PRO A 330 29.45 1.92 -22.28
N LYS A 331 29.36 2.76 -21.25
CA LYS A 331 29.57 2.38 -19.84
C LYS A 331 28.36 2.76 -19.01
N TYR A 332 28.09 1.94 -18.00
CA TYR A 332 26.93 2.06 -17.13
C TYR A 332 27.42 2.23 -15.69
N ARG A 333 27.02 3.32 -15.06
CA ARG A 333 27.42 3.69 -13.69
C ARG A 333 26.21 3.60 -12.77
N VAL A 334 26.34 2.77 -11.74
CA VAL A 334 25.36 2.65 -10.64
C VAL A 334 25.96 3.28 -9.40
N MET A 335 25.28 4.29 -8.84
CA MET A 335 25.78 5.05 -7.70
C MET A 335 24.79 5.04 -6.54
N PHE A 336 25.26 4.73 -5.34
CA PHE A 336 24.41 4.58 -4.15
C PHE A 336 25.21 4.78 -2.85
N TYR A 337 24.51 4.85 -1.72
CA TYR A 337 25.08 4.94 -0.38
C TYR A 337 24.50 3.82 0.47
N MET A 338 25.31 2.82 0.81
CA MET A 338 24.88 1.65 1.57
C MET A 338 26.01 1.12 2.46
N ALA A 339 25.75 1.04 3.77
CA ALA A 339 26.64 0.36 4.69
C ALA A 339 26.72 -1.14 4.36
N GLY A 340 27.93 -1.71 4.43
CA GLY A 340 28.14 -3.13 4.17
C GLY A 340 28.05 -3.56 2.69
N ALA A 341 28.06 -2.61 1.74
CA ALA A 341 28.08 -2.88 0.29
C ALA A 341 29.39 -3.47 -0.23
N ALA A 342 30.47 -3.38 0.55
CA ALA A 342 31.80 -3.91 0.25
C ALA A 342 32.31 -4.69 1.47
N SER A 343 33.24 -5.61 1.27
CA SER A 343 33.85 -6.37 2.38
C SER A 343 35.35 -6.17 2.49
N LEU A 344 36.04 -5.75 1.42
CA LEU A 344 37.44 -5.38 1.48
C LEU A 344 37.64 -4.26 2.51
N PRO A 345 38.54 -4.39 3.51
CA PRO A 345 38.63 -3.44 4.62
C PRO A 345 38.75 -1.97 4.19
N ARG A 346 39.53 -1.69 3.13
CA ARG A 346 39.72 -0.34 2.59
C ARG A 346 38.47 0.27 1.95
N LYS A 347 37.57 -0.56 1.39
CA LYS A 347 36.29 -0.15 0.79
C LYS A 347 35.19 -0.15 1.85
N ALA A 348 35.10 -1.21 2.65
CA ALA A 348 34.11 -1.40 3.71
C ALA A 348 34.15 -0.29 4.77
N SER A 349 35.34 0.17 5.17
CA SER A 349 35.50 1.30 6.10
C SER A 349 34.95 2.63 5.57
N ARG A 350 34.75 2.75 4.25
CA ARG A 350 34.18 3.93 3.60
C ARG A 350 32.69 3.80 3.32
N CYS A 351 32.14 2.60 3.24
CA CYS A 351 30.72 2.37 2.99
C CYS A 351 29.85 2.94 4.13
N ARG A 352 28.80 3.68 3.77
CA ARG A 352 27.86 4.30 4.72
C ARG A 352 26.50 4.54 4.08
N ASP A 353 25.48 4.58 4.91
CA ASP A 353 24.12 4.88 4.47
C ASP A 353 23.93 6.36 4.14
N GLY A 354 23.03 6.65 3.20
CA GLY A 354 22.74 8.01 2.77
C GLY A 354 22.00 8.82 3.83
N VAL A 355 22.67 9.81 4.46
CA VAL A 355 22.07 10.57 5.57
C VAL A 355 21.25 11.79 5.11
N LYS A 356 21.61 12.43 3.99
CA LYS A 356 20.95 13.68 3.54
C LYS A 356 19.53 13.44 3.00
N HIS A 357 19.37 12.49 2.08
CA HIS A 357 18.10 12.25 1.36
C HIS A 357 17.89 10.74 1.12
N PRO A 358 17.53 9.96 2.16
CA PRO A 358 17.38 8.51 2.04
C PRO A 358 16.15 8.11 1.20
N GLY A 359 15.10 8.93 1.15
CA GLY A 359 13.92 8.70 0.32
C GLY A 359 14.08 9.17 -1.13
N ARG A 360 13.05 8.93 -1.96
CA ARG A 360 13.03 9.30 -3.38
C ARG A 360 12.17 10.51 -3.66
N PHE A 361 12.68 11.43 -4.47
CA PHE A 361 11.93 12.58 -4.96
C PHE A 361 11.26 12.26 -6.30
N LEU A 362 9.98 12.61 -6.46
CA LEU A 362 9.21 12.27 -7.64
C LEU A 362 9.08 13.44 -8.64
N SER A 363 9.00 13.09 -9.91
CA SER A 363 8.60 13.91 -11.06
C SER A 363 7.53 13.16 -11.83
N PHE A 364 6.71 13.91 -12.57
CA PHE A 364 5.50 13.39 -13.20
C PHE A 364 5.46 13.83 -14.65
N GLU A 365 5.25 12.90 -15.56
CA GLU A 365 5.13 13.13 -17.00
C GLU A 365 3.83 12.50 -17.47
N LYS A 366 2.96 13.27 -18.14
CA LYS A 366 1.72 12.73 -18.68
C LYS A 366 2.07 11.77 -19.83
N VAL A 367 1.46 10.59 -19.84
CA VAL A 367 1.63 9.61 -20.91
C VAL A 367 0.27 9.27 -21.54
N GLU A 368 0.30 8.43 -22.58
CA GLU A 368 -0.90 7.88 -23.19
C GLU A 368 -1.78 7.13 -22.17
N ASN A 369 -3.08 7.08 -22.44
CA ASN A 369 -4.00 6.29 -21.66
C ASN A 369 -3.63 4.81 -21.76
N ALA A 370 -3.90 4.04 -20.70
CA ALA A 370 -3.58 2.63 -20.68
C ALA A 370 -4.58 1.84 -19.83
N ASN A 371 -4.60 0.52 -20.05
CA ASN A 371 -5.25 -0.39 -19.12
C ASN A 371 -4.49 -0.39 -17.80
N THR A 372 -5.23 -0.34 -16.69
CA THR A 372 -4.66 -0.23 -15.35
C THR A 372 -5.28 -1.22 -14.39
N VAL A 373 -4.52 -1.63 -13.38
CA VAL A 373 -4.92 -2.58 -12.36
C VAL A 373 -4.65 -2.01 -10.97
N CYS A 374 -5.69 -2.02 -10.15
CA CYS A 374 -5.61 -1.68 -8.73
C CYS A 374 -5.61 -2.97 -7.92
N ILE A 375 -4.68 -3.07 -6.97
CA ILE A 375 -4.65 -4.15 -5.99
C ILE A 375 -4.91 -3.62 -4.58
N GLN A 376 -5.60 -4.43 -3.79
CA GLN A 376 -5.71 -4.24 -2.36
C GLN A 376 -4.74 -5.20 -1.66
N VAL A 377 -3.93 -4.68 -0.74
CA VAL A 377 -2.98 -5.48 0.04
C VAL A 377 -3.46 -5.64 1.48
N TYR A 378 -3.05 -6.74 2.09
CA TYR A 378 -3.38 -7.12 3.46
C TYR A 378 -2.52 -6.32 4.47
N ARG A 379 -2.65 -4.99 4.44
CA ARG A 379 -1.96 -4.00 5.30
C ARG A 379 -2.85 -2.79 5.59
N GLU A 380 -2.80 -2.31 6.84
CA GLU A 380 -3.65 -1.24 7.37
C GLU A 380 -3.20 0.14 6.84
N ASP A 381 -1.90 0.31 6.62
CA ASP A 381 -1.34 1.47 5.93
C ASP A 381 -1.63 1.46 4.42
N GLY A 382 -2.06 0.31 3.90
CA GLY A 382 -2.28 0.02 2.49
C GLY A 382 -1.07 0.21 1.60
N LEU A 383 0.14 0.28 2.17
CA LEU A 383 1.35 0.55 1.40
C LEU A 383 1.94 -0.74 0.82
N PHE A 384 2.41 -0.67 -0.42
CA PHE A 384 3.16 -1.75 -1.05
C PHE A 384 4.28 -1.20 -1.95
N LEU A 385 5.20 -2.08 -2.35
CA LEU A 385 6.31 -1.79 -3.25
C LEU A 385 5.95 -2.16 -4.68
N ALA A 386 6.18 -1.25 -5.61
CA ALA A 386 5.95 -1.47 -7.03
C ALA A 386 7.12 -1.00 -7.90
N GLY A 387 7.24 -1.62 -9.07
CA GLY A 387 8.27 -1.38 -10.07
C GLY A 387 9.62 -1.97 -9.69
N ARG A 388 10.52 -2.05 -10.67
CA ARG A 388 11.94 -2.43 -10.49
C ARG A 388 12.70 -1.53 -9.51
N GLY A 389 12.14 -0.36 -9.22
CA GLY A 389 12.60 0.57 -8.19
C GLY A 389 12.18 0.24 -6.76
N TYR A 390 11.18 -0.61 -6.55
CA TYR A 390 10.53 -0.78 -5.24
C TYR A 390 10.02 0.58 -4.70
N MET A 391 9.26 1.30 -5.52
CA MET A 391 8.63 2.57 -5.12
C MET A 391 7.46 2.29 -4.18
N VAL A 392 7.38 3.03 -3.06
CA VAL A 392 6.29 2.92 -2.08
C VAL A 392 5.02 3.60 -2.59
N THR A 393 3.92 2.84 -2.65
CA THR A 393 2.60 3.22 -3.19
C THR A 393 1.45 2.79 -2.26
N HIS A 394 0.19 3.27 -2.41
CA HIS A 394 -0.88 3.23 -1.38
C HIS A 394 -2.27 2.69 -1.82
N ASN A 395 -2.99 2.01 -0.90
CA ASN A 395 -4.44 1.70 -0.90
C ASN A 395 -5.11 1.96 0.50
N SER A 396 -6.45 1.98 0.69
CA SER A 396 -7.06 2.48 1.98
C SER A 396 -8.48 1.97 2.31
N THR A 397 -8.80 1.71 3.60
CA THR A 397 -10.06 1.11 4.13
C THR A 397 -10.46 1.54 5.58
N LEU A 398 -11.16 2.67 5.79
CA LEU A 398 -11.47 3.23 7.12
C LEU A 398 -12.65 2.60 7.90
N ALA A 399 -13.84 2.55 7.30
CA ALA A 399 -15.08 2.23 8.03
C ALA A 399 -15.21 0.73 8.33
N SER A 400 -14.61 -0.10 7.49
CA SER A 400 -14.70 -1.56 7.54
C SER A 400 -13.61 -2.18 8.44
N GLN A 401 -12.56 -1.43 8.79
CA GLN A 401 -11.41 -1.94 9.56
C GLN A 401 -11.08 -1.10 10.80
N ALA A 402 -10.81 0.20 10.64
CA ALA A 402 -10.41 1.06 11.76
C ALA A 402 -11.56 1.27 12.77
N PHE A 403 -12.80 1.42 12.29
CA PHE A 403 -13.95 1.64 13.16
C PHE A 403 -14.27 0.43 14.07
N PRO A 404 -14.38 -0.82 13.57
CA PRO A 404 -14.57 -1.97 14.45
C PRO A 404 -13.49 -2.12 15.53
N ALA A 405 -12.22 -1.88 15.18
CA ALA A 405 -11.12 -1.93 16.13
C ALA A 405 -11.24 -0.84 17.21
N TYR A 406 -11.59 0.40 16.81
CA TYR A 406 -11.84 1.50 17.75
C TYR A 406 -12.99 1.20 18.73
N VAL A 407 -14.12 0.69 18.21
CA VAL A 407 -15.29 0.32 19.02
C VAL A 407 -14.91 -0.73 20.06
N LEU A 408 -14.22 -1.80 19.66
CA LEU A 408 -13.80 -2.87 20.56
C LEU A 408 -12.71 -2.41 21.55
N GLY A 409 -11.90 -1.41 21.18
CA GLY A 409 -10.98 -0.74 22.11
C GLY A 409 -11.71 0.05 23.20
N LYS A 410 -12.73 0.83 22.81
CA LYS A 410 -13.48 1.70 23.74
C LYS A 410 -14.51 0.94 24.57
N ARG A 411 -15.11 -0.11 23.99
CA ARG A 411 -16.18 -0.94 24.57
C ARG A 411 -15.96 -2.41 24.24
N PRO A 412 -15.02 -3.08 24.94
CA PRO A 412 -14.59 -4.44 24.62
C PRO A 412 -15.69 -5.49 24.72
N GLU A 413 -16.81 -5.22 25.40
CA GLU A 413 -18.00 -6.05 25.49
C GLU A 413 -18.90 -5.99 24.23
N THR A 414 -18.55 -5.15 23.25
CA THR A 414 -19.35 -4.94 22.04
C THR A 414 -19.28 -6.16 21.11
N LYS A 415 -20.43 -6.59 20.56
CA LYS A 415 -20.52 -7.58 19.50
C LYS A 415 -20.72 -6.85 18.18
N ILE A 416 -19.81 -7.05 17.23
CA ILE A 416 -19.84 -6.45 15.90
C ILE A 416 -20.07 -7.55 14.87
N MET A 417 -21.05 -7.33 13.99
CA MET A 417 -21.27 -8.17 12.81
C MET A 417 -21.02 -7.32 11.57
N ALA A 418 -20.01 -7.70 10.79
CA ALA A 418 -19.69 -7.08 9.53
C ALA A 418 -20.13 -7.96 8.35
N THR A 419 -20.38 -7.36 7.19
CA THR A 419 -20.60 -8.10 5.96
C THR A 419 -19.70 -7.64 4.83
N ALA A 420 -19.24 -8.59 4.03
CA ALA A 420 -18.53 -8.37 2.78
C ALA A 420 -19.20 -9.14 1.63
N TYR A 421 -18.96 -8.78 0.37
CA TYR A 421 -19.59 -9.49 -0.77
C TYR A 421 -19.01 -10.89 -1.04
N SER A 422 -17.85 -11.24 -0.46
CA SER A 422 -17.21 -12.56 -0.62
C SER A 422 -16.64 -13.09 0.71
N GLU A 423 -16.57 -14.41 0.85
CA GLU A 423 -16.05 -15.07 2.05
C GLU A 423 -14.57 -14.73 2.30
N GLY A 424 -13.76 -14.68 1.24
CA GLY A 424 -12.34 -14.31 1.34
C GLY A 424 -12.16 -12.88 1.86
N LEU A 425 -12.96 -11.94 1.36
CA LEU A 425 -12.93 -10.55 1.85
C LEU A 425 -13.36 -10.46 3.31
N ALA A 426 -14.34 -11.27 3.72
CA ALA A 426 -14.78 -11.33 5.11
C ALA A 426 -13.69 -11.85 6.06
N SER A 427 -12.98 -12.93 5.68
CA SER A 427 -11.84 -13.45 6.44
C SER A 427 -10.72 -12.43 6.56
N ASP A 428 -10.39 -11.73 5.48
CA ASP A 428 -9.33 -10.72 5.48
C ASP A 428 -9.72 -9.51 6.35
N GLN A 429 -10.97 -9.06 6.27
CA GLN A 429 -11.46 -7.99 7.13
C GLN A 429 -11.40 -8.36 8.62
N ALA A 430 -11.79 -9.59 8.99
CA ALA A 430 -11.70 -10.07 10.37
C ALA A 430 -10.27 -10.16 10.89
N ARG A 431 -9.34 -10.64 10.06
CA ARG A 431 -7.92 -10.74 10.41
C ARG A 431 -7.32 -9.35 10.60
N GLU A 432 -7.71 -8.36 9.79
CA GLU A 432 -7.24 -6.97 9.88
C GLU A 432 -7.70 -6.29 11.18
N VAL A 433 -8.99 -6.36 11.49
CA VAL A 433 -9.52 -5.83 12.77
C VAL A 433 -8.80 -6.50 13.96
N ARG A 434 -8.56 -7.81 13.88
CA ARG A 434 -7.82 -8.56 14.91
C ARG A 434 -6.37 -8.09 15.04
N ARG A 435 -5.69 -7.77 13.94
CA ARG A 435 -4.33 -7.24 13.95
C ARG A 435 -4.28 -5.87 14.63
N ASN A 436 -5.21 -4.98 14.30
CA ASN A 436 -5.24 -3.63 14.86
C ASN A 436 -5.44 -3.68 16.38
N LEU A 437 -6.33 -4.57 16.86
CA LEU A 437 -6.53 -4.80 18.31
C LEU A 437 -5.30 -5.37 19.03
N LYS A 438 -4.45 -6.12 18.33
CA LYS A 438 -3.21 -6.70 18.87
C LYS A 438 -1.99 -5.78 18.76
N SER A 439 -2.13 -4.62 18.11
CA SER A 439 -1.02 -3.67 17.91
C SER A 439 -0.58 -3.00 19.22
N LEU A 440 0.69 -2.57 19.25
CA LEU A 440 1.22 -1.82 20.40
C LEU A 440 0.53 -0.47 20.55
N GLU A 441 0.20 0.17 19.43
CA GLU A 441 -0.51 1.45 19.35
C GLU A 441 -1.92 1.33 19.94
N HIS A 442 -2.65 0.27 19.61
CA HIS A 442 -3.94 0.01 20.24
C HIS A 442 -3.80 -0.24 21.74
N ALA A 443 -2.82 -1.06 22.15
CA ALA A 443 -2.58 -1.33 23.57
C ALA A 443 -2.19 -0.08 24.38
N GLN A 444 -1.53 0.91 23.77
CA GLN A 444 -1.24 2.21 24.40
C GLN A 444 -2.51 3.01 24.74
N LEU A 445 -3.57 2.87 23.94
CA LEU A 445 -4.84 3.54 24.16
C LEU A 445 -5.79 2.73 25.04
N PHE A 446 -5.89 1.42 24.75
CA PHE A 446 -6.91 0.50 25.23
C PHE A 446 -6.31 -0.84 25.70
N GLY A 447 -5.23 -0.81 26.48
CA GLY A 447 -4.54 -2.02 26.97
C GLY A 447 -5.38 -2.98 27.82
N HIS A 448 -6.62 -2.61 28.17
CA HIS A 448 -7.58 -3.47 28.84
C HIS A 448 -8.35 -4.39 27.87
N THR A 449 -8.33 -4.11 26.56
CA THR A 449 -8.97 -4.91 25.53
C THR A 449 -8.05 -6.06 25.12
N ILE A 450 -8.42 -7.28 25.50
CA ILE A 450 -7.63 -8.49 25.20
C ILE A 450 -8.42 -9.37 24.24
N VAL A 451 -7.87 -9.69 23.08
CA VAL A 451 -8.44 -10.71 22.18
C VAL A 451 -8.17 -12.09 22.78
N ARG A 452 -9.20 -12.90 23.03
CA ARG A 452 -9.02 -14.25 23.57
C ARG A 452 -8.25 -15.11 22.58
N ARG A 453 -7.32 -15.92 23.10
CA ARG A 453 -6.69 -16.99 22.31
C ARG A 453 -7.73 -18.07 22.02
N SER A 454 -7.60 -18.74 20.88
CA SER A 454 -8.33 -19.99 20.63
C SER A 454 -8.08 -20.95 21.80
N ARG A 455 -9.11 -21.69 22.22
CA ARG A 455 -9.05 -22.57 23.40
C ARG A 455 -8.05 -23.71 23.25
N ASP A 456 -7.61 -23.98 22.02
CA ASP A 456 -6.68 -25.06 21.72
C ASP A 456 -5.36 -24.42 21.28
N GLY A 457 -4.29 -24.63 22.05
CA GLY A 457 -2.93 -24.16 21.74
C GLY A 457 -2.30 -24.87 20.53
N LEU A 458 -3.02 -24.92 19.41
CA LEU A 458 -2.62 -25.54 18.17
C LEU A 458 -2.40 -24.48 17.07
N LYS A 459 -1.55 -24.85 16.13
CA LYS A 459 -0.95 -24.09 15.03
C LYS A 459 -1.96 -23.28 14.20
N ASP A 460 -1.43 -22.31 13.45
CA ASP A 460 -2.08 -21.35 12.53
C ASP A 460 -2.90 -21.96 11.35
N ASP A 461 -3.65 -23.05 11.57
CA ASP A 461 -4.70 -23.54 10.66
C ASP A 461 -6.06 -23.34 11.34
N GLU A 462 -6.52 -22.09 11.37
CA GLU A 462 -7.89 -21.74 11.79
C GLU A 462 -8.88 -22.36 10.80
N THR A 463 -9.91 -23.05 11.28
CA THR A 463 -11.08 -23.39 10.44
C THR A 463 -11.68 -22.10 9.84
N ILE A 464 -12.26 -22.16 8.64
CA ILE A 464 -12.77 -20.98 7.90
C ILE A 464 -13.74 -20.12 8.76
N ASP A 465 -14.50 -20.74 9.68
CA ASP A 465 -15.38 -20.04 10.63
C ASP A 465 -14.61 -19.32 11.77
N GLN A 466 -13.49 -19.88 12.24
CA GLN A 466 -12.60 -19.26 13.24
C GLN A 466 -11.77 -18.09 12.67
N ALA A 467 -11.46 -18.11 11.37
CA ALA A 467 -10.78 -16.99 10.71
C ALA A 467 -11.66 -15.72 10.66
N ARG A 468 -12.97 -15.91 10.51
CA ARG A 468 -14.00 -14.86 10.38
C ARG A 468 -14.54 -14.35 11.72
N HIS A 469 -14.21 -15.02 12.83
CA HIS A 469 -14.76 -14.74 14.16
C HIS A 469 -13.68 -14.65 15.24
N PHE A 470 -13.74 -13.65 16.11
CA PHE A 470 -12.98 -13.65 17.35
C PHE A 470 -13.74 -12.98 18.50
N THR A 471 -13.28 -13.23 19.73
CA THR A 471 -13.90 -12.69 20.96
C THR A 471 -12.88 -11.93 21.79
N THR A 472 -13.39 -11.00 22.61
CA THR A 472 -12.59 -10.27 23.60
C THR A 472 -12.70 -10.93 24.97
N SER A 473 -11.77 -10.62 25.88
CA SER A 473 -11.81 -11.05 27.28
C SER A 473 -13.09 -10.62 27.99
N ALA A 474 -13.60 -9.43 27.64
CA ALA A 474 -14.80 -8.81 28.20
C ALA A 474 -16.14 -9.33 27.63
N GLY A 475 -16.11 -10.34 26.74
CA GLY A 475 -17.32 -10.98 26.21
C GLY A 475 -17.89 -10.34 24.94
N GLY A 476 -17.20 -9.36 24.35
CA GLY A 476 -17.49 -8.87 23.01
C GLY A 476 -16.96 -9.78 21.92
N SER A 477 -17.32 -9.49 20.67
CA SER A 477 -16.94 -10.30 19.51
C SER A 477 -16.91 -9.50 18.23
N TYR A 478 -16.14 -9.98 17.26
CA TYR A 478 -16.23 -9.54 15.87
C TYR A 478 -16.50 -10.76 15.01
N TYR A 479 -17.49 -10.65 14.12
CA TYR A 479 -17.85 -11.65 13.13
C TYR A 479 -18.00 -10.98 11.76
N CYS A 480 -17.40 -11.52 10.71
CA CYS A 480 -17.61 -11.03 9.35
C CYS A 480 -17.96 -12.17 8.40
N ASP A 481 -19.03 -12.02 7.62
CA ASP A 481 -19.39 -13.01 6.59
C ASP A 481 -20.14 -12.36 5.41
N GLY A 482 -20.47 -13.14 4.38
CA GLY A 482 -21.40 -12.72 3.34
C GLY A 482 -22.76 -12.31 3.92
N LEU A 483 -23.40 -11.26 3.39
CA LEU A 483 -24.79 -10.92 3.76
C LEU A 483 -25.76 -12.08 3.48
N ARG A 484 -25.45 -12.88 2.47
CA ARG A 484 -26.16 -14.12 2.09
C ARG A 484 -25.52 -15.39 2.68
N GLY A 485 -24.49 -15.24 3.52
CA GLY A 485 -23.75 -16.32 4.17
C GLY A 485 -24.39 -16.79 5.47
N THR A 486 -23.59 -17.42 6.34
CA THR A 486 -24.08 -18.11 7.53
C THR A 486 -24.17 -17.16 8.73
N LEU A 487 -25.02 -16.14 8.64
CA LEU A 487 -25.26 -15.19 9.75
C LEU A 487 -26.03 -15.80 10.94
N THR A 488 -26.40 -17.08 10.86
CA THR A 488 -27.28 -17.76 11.81
C THR A 488 -26.62 -18.06 13.15
N GLY A 489 -27.28 -17.68 14.25
CA GLY A 489 -26.87 -18.00 15.64
C GLY A 489 -25.99 -16.94 16.32
N LYS A 490 -25.62 -15.85 15.62
CA LYS A 490 -24.79 -14.76 16.17
C LYS A 490 -25.59 -13.45 16.20
N GLY A 491 -25.66 -12.80 17.37
CA GLY A 491 -26.25 -11.47 17.52
C GLY A 491 -25.19 -10.36 17.47
N TYR A 492 -25.60 -9.12 17.19
CA TYR A 492 -24.71 -7.96 17.18
C TYR A 492 -25.29 -6.78 17.95
N HIS A 493 -24.39 -5.95 18.49
CA HIS A 493 -24.70 -4.61 19.03
C HIS A 493 -24.51 -3.55 17.94
N ILE A 494 -23.51 -3.71 17.06
CA ILE A 494 -23.26 -2.85 15.90
C ILE A 494 -23.09 -3.72 14.65
N GLY A 495 -23.92 -3.46 13.65
CA GLY A 495 -23.84 -4.07 12.32
C GLY A 495 -23.09 -3.16 11.34
N VAL A 496 -22.21 -3.72 10.50
CA VAL A 496 -21.49 -2.98 9.44
C VAL A 496 -21.68 -3.70 8.10
N LEU A 497 -22.41 -3.11 7.15
CA LEU A 497 -22.55 -3.68 5.81
C LEU A 497 -21.68 -2.91 4.83
N ASP A 498 -20.77 -3.61 4.15
CA ASP A 498 -19.88 -3.06 3.13
C ASP A 498 -20.22 -3.67 1.76
N ASP A 499 -20.66 -2.83 0.82
CA ASP A 499 -21.03 -3.15 -0.57
C ASP A 499 -21.75 -4.51 -0.76
N PRO A 500 -23.08 -4.57 -0.59
CA PRO A 500 -23.85 -5.82 -0.67
C PRO A 500 -23.97 -6.39 -2.09
N TYR A 501 -23.54 -5.63 -3.11
CA TYR A 501 -23.49 -6.04 -4.50
C TYR A 501 -22.04 -6.00 -4.98
N LYS A 502 -21.62 -7.05 -5.68
CA LYS A 502 -20.26 -7.14 -6.25
C LYS A 502 -20.04 -6.15 -7.39
N ASN A 503 -21.05 -5.95 -8.24
CA ASN A 503 -20.99 -5.17 -9.47
C ASN A 503 -22.41 -4.76 -9.96
N ARG A 504 -22.45 -4.01 -11.06
CA ARG A 504 -23.68 -3.61 -11.76
C ARG A 504 -24.56 -4.80 -12.14
N GLU A 505 -23.98 -5.85 -12.70
CA GLU A 505 -24.70 -7.04 -13.15
C GLU A 505 -25.51 -7.69 -12.02
N GLU A 506 -24.91 -7.86 -10.85
CA GLU A 506 -25.62 -8.35 -9.66
C GLU A 506 -26.74 -7.39 -9.23
N ALA A 507 -26.49 -6.09 -9.29
CA ALA A 507 -27.46 -5.08 -8.92
C ALA A 507 -28.62 -4.96 -9.92
N ASP A 508 -28.42 -5.28 -11.20
CA ASP A 508 -29.44 -5.24 -12.26
C ASP A 508 -30.32 -6.50 -12.28
N SER A 509 -29.84 -7.60 -11.71
CA SER A 509 -30.65 -8.79 -11.48
C SER A 509 -31.69 -8.56 -10.39
N ALA A 510 -32.97 -8.48 -10.78
CA ALA A 510 -34.10 -8.36 -9.86
C ALA A 510 -34.14 -9.51 -8.83
N THR A 511 -33.76 -10.72 -9.25
CA THR A 511 -33.66 -11.90 -8.38
C THR A 511 -32.59 -11.70 -7.31
N ILE A 512 -31.39 -11.21 -7.68
CA ILE A 512 -30.32 -10.94 -6.72
C ILE A 512 -30.73 -9.81 -5.78
N ARG A 513 -31.31 -8.71 -6.29
CA ARG A 513 -31.81 -7.62 -5.44
C ARG A 513 -32.81 -8.11 -4.39
N LYS A 514 -33.84 -8.87 -4.80
CA LYS A 514 -34.85 -9.43 -3.87
C LYS A 514 -34.23 -10.37 -2.85
N ARG A 515 -33.29 -11.22 -3.26
CA ARG A 515 -32.55 -12.10 -2.34
C ARG A 515 -31.72 -11.30 -1.34
N THR A 516 -31.01 -10.26 -1.78
CA THR A 516 -30.22 -9.37 -0.91
C THR A 516 -31.10 -8.62 0.10
N GLN A 517 -32.25 -8.09 -0.34
CA GLN A 517 -33.23 -7.45 0.55
C GLN A 517 -33.82 -8.43 1.56
N SER A 518 -34.19 -9.63 1.11
CA SER A 518 -34.68 -10.70 1.98
C SER A 518 -33.63 -11.16 2.99
N ALA A 519 -32.36 -11.30 2.58
CA ALA A 519 -31.25 -11.64 3.48
C ALA A 519 -31.01 -10.54 4.52
N TYR A 520 -31.05 -9.27 4.11
CA TYR A 520 -30.99 -8.15 5.05
C TYR A 520 -32.11 -8.24 6.10
N ASP A 521 -33.35 -8.50 5.70
CA ASP A 521 -34.48 -8.53 6.63
C ASP A 521 -34.51 -9.76 7.52
N SER A 522 -34.36 -10.94 6.92
CA SER A 522 -34.54 -12.22 7.62
C SER A 522 -33.29 -12.63 8.41
N ALA A 523 -32.10 -12.41 7.86
CA ALA A 523 -30.86 -12.93 8.40
C ALA A 523 -30.03 -11.90 9.16
N PHE A 524 -30.02 -10.63 8.71
CA PHE A 524 -29.20 -9.58 9.33
C PHE A 524 -29.98 -8.75 10.37
N LEU A 525 -31.05 -8.07 9.95
CA LEU A 525 -31.78 -7.09 10.75
C LEU A 525 -32.27 -7.64 12.10
N ASN A 526 -32.76 -8.87 12.10
CA ASN A 526 -33.28 -9.56 13.29
C ASN A 526 -32.19 -10.01 14.27
N ARG A 527 -30.89 -9.80 13.97
CA ARG A 527 -29.76 -10.15 14.84
C ARG A 527 -29.32 -9.01 15.75
N GLY A 528 -29.89 -7.82 15.59
CA GLY A 528 -29.63 -6.70 16.47
C GLY A 528 -30.03 -7.01 17.91
N GLN A 529 -29.12 -6.77 18.84
CA GLN A 529 -29.30 -6.92 20.29
C GLN A 529 -29.04 -5.58 20.98
N PRO A 530 -29.76 -5.26 22.07
CA PRO A 530 -29.41 -4.12 22.91
C PRO A 530 -27.93 -4.19 23.32
N ARG A 531 -27.26 -3.05 23.29
CA ARG A 531 -25.86 -2.93 23.69
C ARG A 531 -25.77 -3.07 25.22
N PRO A 532 -24.65 -3.54 25.78
CA PRO A 532 -24.49 -3.71 27.23
C PRO A 532 -24.67 -2.42 28.04
N CYS A 533 -24.41 -1.27 27.42
CA CYS A 533 -24.67 0.07 27.96
C CYS A 533 -26.15 0.50 27.92
N GLY A 534 -27.10 -0.38 27.57
CA GLY A 534 -28.53 -0.10 27.48
C GLY A 534 -28.98 0.56 26.17
N MET A 535 -28.05 0.93 25.28
CA MET A 535 -28.38 1.50 23.97
C MET A 535 -29.00 0.46 23.05
N GLN A 536 -29.78 0.91 22.07
CA GLN A 536 -30.30 0.05 21.00
C GLN A 536 -29.20 -0.36 20.01
N PRO A 537 -29.37 -1.48 19.28
CA PRO A 537 -28.43 -1.86 18.23
C PRO A 537 -28.36 -0.79 17.14
N ALA A 538 -27.19 -0.63 16.53
CA ALA A 538 -27.03 0.24 15.36
C ALA A 538 -26.58 -0.52 14.13
N ILE A 539 -26.85 0.06 12.96
CA ILE A 539 -26.37 -0.43 11.67
C ILE A 539 -25.67 0.72 10.94
N VAL A 540 -24.46 0.45 10.47
CA VAL A 540 -23.72 1.25 9.51
C VAL A 540 -23.76 0.51 8.18
N MET A 541 -24.13 1.19 7.11
CA MET A 541 -24.13 0.65 5.76
C MET A 541 -23.29 1.57 4.88
N ILE A 542 -22.30 1.02 4.20
CA ILE A 542 -21.50 1.72 3.18
C ILE A 542 -21.71 0.95 1.89
N LEU A 543 -22.19 1.62 0.85
CA LEU A 543 -22.34 0.98 -0.44
C LEU A 543 -22.31 1.97 -1.59
N THR A 544 -22.08 1.41 -2.76
CA THR A 544 -22.33 2.02 -4.05
C THR A 544 -23.81 1.82 -4.45
N PRO A 545 -24.59 2.88 -4.71
CA PRO A 545 -26.00 2.76 -5.06
C PRO A 545 -26.16 2.42 -6.55
N TRP A 546 -26.07 1.13 -6.87
CA TRP A 546 -26.06 0.64 -8.26
C TRP A 546 -27.43 0.69 -8.98
N HIS A 547 -28.54 0.54 -8.26
CA HIS A 547 -29.87 0.42 -8.88
C HIS A 547 -30.94 1.12 -8.04
N HIS A 548 -31.97 1.69 -8.67
CA HIS A 548 -33.06 2.40 -7.97
C HIS A 548 -33.79 1.49 -6.96
N ASP A 549 -34.06 0.25 -7.33
CA ASP A 549 -34.61 -0.77 -6.41
C ASP A 549 -33.54 -1.54 -5.62
N GLY A 550 -32.32 -1.01 -5.51
CA GLY A 550 -31.26 -1.61 -4.71
C GLY A 550 -31.55 -1.58 -3.21
N LEU A 551 -30.70 -2.26 -2.43
CA LEU A 551 -30.82 -2.36 -0.97
C LEU A 551 -30.92 -0.99 -0.28
N GLN A 552 -30.20 0.02 -0.76
CA GLN A 552 -30.17 1.35 -0.15
C GLN A 552 -31.54 2.04 -0.12
N ASN A 553 -32.22 2.09 -1.25
CA ASN A 553 -33.54 2.72 -1.34
C ASN A 553 -34.60 1.87 -0.65
N TYR A 554 -34.42 0.54 -0.64
CA TYR A 554 -35.24 -0.37 0.15
C TYR A 554 -35.17 -0.04 1.65
N VAL A 555 -33.96 0.04 2.23
CA VAL A 555 -33.82 0.29 3.68
C VAL A 555 -34.21 1.71 4.08
N ILE A 556 -34.00 2.71 3.21
CA ILE A 556 -34.47 4.08 3.45
C ILE A 556 -35.99 4.13 3.55
N ARG A 557 -36.71 3.55 2.57
CA ARG A 557 -38.19 3.50 2.58
C ARG A 557 -38.69 2.77 3.83
N LYS A 558 -38.18 1.57 4.05
CA LYS A 558 -38.53 0.75 5.22
C LYS A 558 -38.29 1.47 6.54
N GLY A 559 -37.18 2.19 6.68
CA GLY A 559 -36.87 2.96 7.88
C GLY A 559 -37.85 4.09 8.14
N LYS A 560 -38.32 4.78 7.09
CA LYS A 560 -39.39 5.79 7.22
C LYS A 560 -40.69 5.15 7.68
N ASP A 561 -41.10 4.07 7.02
CA ASP A 561 -42.36 3.37 7.32
C ASP A 561 -42.38 2.77 8.73
N SER A 562 -41.23 2.31 9.23
CA SER A 562 -41.10 1.74 10.57
C SER A 562 -40.81 2.76 11.67
N GLY A 563 -40.82 4.07 11.39
CA GLY A 563 -40.50 5.13 12.36
C GLY A 563 -39.04 5.13 12.84
N LEU A 564 -38.12 4.51 12.08
CA LEU A 564 -36.69 4.45 12.37
C LEU A 564 -35.89 4.89 11.13
N PRO A 565 -35.95 6.19 10.77
CA PRO A 565 -35.31 6.69 9.56
C PRO A 565 -33.78 6.51 9.61
N TRP A 566 -33.20 6.32 8.43
CA TRP A 566 -31.74 6.31 8.26
C TRP A 566 -31.22 7.75 8.23
N GLU A 567 -30.15 7.98 8.98
CA GLU A 567 -29.26 9.11 8.74
C GLU A 567 -28.47 8.78 7.47
N VAL A 568 -28.67 9.55 6.41
CA VAL A 568 -28.00 9.35 5.12
C VAL A 568 -26.92 10.39 4.93
N ILE A 569 -25.67 9.93 4.81
CA ILE A 569 -24.57 10.72 4.30
C ILE A 569 -24.50 10.47 2.80
N ASP A 570 -25.04 11.40 2.01
CA ASP A 570 -24.92 11.40 0.55
C ASP A 570 -23.85 12.40 0.12
N MET A 571 -22.70 11.88 -0.30
CA MET A 571 -21.54 12.68 -0.69
C MET A 571 -21.17 12.42 -2.16
N PRO A 572 -21.86 13.05 -3.13
CA PRO A 572 -21.54 12.88 -4.55
C PRO A 572 -20.17 13.48 -4.88
N ALA A 573 -19.54 12.95 -5.93
CA ALA A 573 -18.23 13.38 -6.42
C ALA A 573 -18.21 14.87 -6.75
N ILE A 574 -19.24 15.36 -7.46
CA ILE A 574 -19.51 16.78 -7.67
C ILE A 574 -20.79 17.13 -6.91
N LEU A 575 -20.74 18.12 -6.03
CA LEU A 575 -21.93 18.54 -5.29
C LEU A 575 -22.91 19.25 -6.24
N ASP A 576 -24.05 18.62 -6.54
CA ASP A 576 -25.11 19.16 -7.41
C ASP A 576 -26.47 19.24 -6.69
N ARG A 577 -26.43 19.21 -5.35
CA ARG A 577 -27.58 19.16 -4.44
C ARG A 577 -27.19 19.78 -3.11
N GLU A 578 -28.15 19.86 -2.20
CA GLU A 578 -27.88 20.32 -0.83
C GLU A 578 -26.84 19.41 -0.14
N PRO A 579 -25.79 19.98 0.47
CA PRO A 579 -24.77 19.22 1.17
C PRO A 579 -25.37 18.50 2.38
N CYS A 580 -24.91 17.27 2.64
CA CYS A 580 -25.31 16.55 3.85
C CYS A 580 -24.72 17.21 5.10
N ALA A 581 -25.28 16.91 6.28
CA ALA A 581 -24.81 17.47 7.54
C ALA A 581 -23.30 17.20 7.78
N GLY A 582 -22.51 18.28 7.88
CA GLY A 582 -21.06 18.24 8.05
C GLY A 582 -20.27 18.40 6.74
N ASP A 583 -20.91 18.23 5.59
CA ASP A 583 -20.34 18.63 4.30
C ASP A 583 -20.42 20.15 4.17
N THR A 584 -19.27 20.79 3.95
CA THR A 584 -19.12 22.26 3.92
C THR A 584 -18.90 22.77 2.50
N ARG A 585 -19.02 21.87 1.50
CA ARG A 585 -18.85 22.19 0.10
C ARG A 585 -19.97 23.09 -0.42
N GLN A 586 -19.62 23.92 -1.39
CA GLN A 586 -20.58 24.69 -2.18
C GLN A 586 -21.01 23.90 -3.41
N GLN A 587 -22.18 24.24 -3.99
CA GLN A 587 -22.62 23.61 -5.24
C GLN A 587 -21.55 23.77 -6.34
N GLY A 588 -21.34 22.70 -7.08
CA GLY A 588 -20.29 22.56 -8.09
C GLY A 588 -18.96 22.04 -7.53
N GLU A 589 -18.73 21.99 -6.22
CA GLU A 589 -17.42 21.59 -5.68
C GLU A 589 -17.20 20.06 -5.67
N ALA A 590 -15.95 19.66 -5.94
CA ALA A 590 -15.51 18.28 -5.87
C ALA A 590 -15.47 17.77 -4.41
N LEU A 591 -15.75 16.48 -4.20
CA LEU A 591 -15.81 15.85 -2.87
C LEU A 591 -14.47 15.86 -2.13
N CYS A 592 -13.39 15.61 -2.86
CA CYS A 592 -12.05 15.69 -2.34
C CYS A 592 -11.17 16.29 -3.43
N PRO A 593 -11.19 17.63 -3.61
CA PRO A 593 -10.48 18.30 -4.69
C PRO A 593 -8.96 18.07 -4.62
N GLU A 594 -8.43 17.74 -3.43
CA GLU A 594 -7.02 17.37 -3.25
C GLU A 594 -6.68 15.96 -3.74
N ARG A 595 -7.69 15.14 -4.05
CA ARG A 595 -7.56 13.80 -4.65
C ARG A 595 -8.01 13.81 -6.11
N ILE A 596 -9.23 14.24 -6.40
CA ILE A 596 -9.80 14.31 -7.75
C ILE A 596 -10.37 15.72 -7.96
N PRO A 597 -9.67 16.61 -8.68
CA PRO A 597 -10.14 17.97 -8.95
C PRO A 597 -11.44 18.00 -9.76
N LEU A 598 -12.20 19.09 -9.65
CA LEU A 598 -13.48 19.25 -10.37
C LEU A 598 -13.34 19.08 -11.89
N SER A 599 -12.27 19.61 -12.48
CA SER A 599 -12.01 19.49 -13.92
C SER A 599 -11.86 18.03 -14.36
N GLU A 600 -11.26 17.18 -13.52
CA GLU A 600 -11.07 15.77 -13.82
C GLU A 600 -12.38 14.98 -13.66
N LEU A 601 -13.17 15.30 -12.63
CA LEU A 601 -14.52 14.77 -12.48
C LEU A 601 -15.40 15.11 -13.69
N GLN A 602 -15.24 16.30 -14.27
CA GLN A 602 -15.94 16.68 -15.50
C GLN A 602 -15.48 15.84 -16.71
N MET A 603 -14.19 15.48 -16.81
CA MET A 603 -13.67 14.59 -17.86
C MET A 603 -14.15 13.14 -17.68
N LEU A 604 -14.13 12.63 -16.45
CA LEU A 604 -14.66 11.30 -16.12
C LEU A 604 -16.17 11.23 -16.42
N ARG A 605 -16.92 12.28 -16.09
CA ARG A 605 -18.34 12.39 -16.45
C ARG A 605 -18.58 12.32 -17.96
N ALA A 606 -17.70 12.92 -18.76
CA ALA A 606 -17.84 12.95 -20.21
C ALA A 606 -17.42 11.63 -20.91
N SER A 607 -16.54 10.85 -20.28
CA SER A 607 -15.96 9.62 -20.85
C SER A 607 -16.63 8.33 -20.38
N MET A 608 -17.37 8.38 -19.26
CA MET A 608 -18.04 7.23 -18.67
C MET A 608 -19.46 7.10 -19.20
N ASP A 609 -19.96 5.86 -19.25
CA ASP A 609 -21.38 5.61 -19.45
C ASP A 609 -22.21 6.44 -18.42
N PRO A 610 -23.24 7.19 -18.86
CA PRO A 610 -24.00 8.06 -17.96
C PRO A 610 -24.63 7.35 -16.77
N ARG A 611 -25.02 6.08 -16.92
CA ARG A 611 -25.62 5.28 -15.85
C ARG A 611 -24.56 4.79 -14.86
N GLU A 612 -23.38 4.44 -15.35
CA GLU A 612 -22.20 4.20 -14.51
C GLU A 612 -21.82 5.44 -13.71
N TRP A 613 -21.68 6.60 -14.36
CA TRP A 613 -21.36 7.87 -13.69
C TRP A 613 -22.41 8.25 -12.63
N ALA A 614 -23.70 8.16 -12.98
CA ALA A 614 -24.79 8.56 -12.10
C ALA A 614 -24.79 7.75 -10.80
N ALA A 615 -24.60 6.42 -10.88
CA ALA A 615 -24.55 5.56 -9.71
C ALA A 615 -23.23 5.63 -8.95
N LEU A 616 -22.09 5.50 -9.64
CA LEU A 616 -20.77 5.44 -9.03
C LEU A 616 -20.37 6.78 -8.43
N TYR A 617 -20.46 7.87 -9.19
CA TYR A 617 -19.89 9.15 -8.79
C TYR A 617 -20.94 10.11 -8.23
N GLN A 618 -22.16 10.13 -8.76
CA GLN A 618 -23.21 11.05 -8.30
C GLN A 618 -24.24 10.42 -7.37
N THR A 619 -23.97 9.18 -6.93
CA THR A 619 -24.75 8.43 -5.93
C THR A 619 -26.25 8.32 -6.24
N ARG A 620 -26.63 8.45 -7.52
CA ARG A 620 -28.00 8.53 -8.02
C ARG A 620 -28.18 7.55 -9.18
N PRO A 621 -28.50 6.28 -8.93
CA PRO A 621 -28.67 5.29 -9.99
C PRO A 621 -29.83 5.63 -10.92
N VAL A 622 -29.65 5.34 -12.20
CA VAL A 622 -30.67 5.46 -13.25
C VAL A 622 -30.96 4.08 -13.85
N VAL A 623 -32.18 3.90 -14.36
CA VAL A 623 -32.65 2.63 -14.95
C VAL A 623 -32.29 2.61 -16.44
N GLU A 624 -32.00 1.43 -16.98
CA GLU A 624 -31.75 1.22 -18.41
C GLU A 624 -32.95 1.68 -19.26
N GLY A 625 -32.70 2.45 -20.32
CA GLY A 625 -33.75 3.03 -21.17
C GLY A 625 -34.54 4.20 -20.54
N GLY A 626 -34.22 4.61 -19.30
CA GLY A 626 -34.77 5.81 -18.70
C GLY A 626 -34.07 7.05 -19.25
N GLU A 627 -34.65 7.68 -20.28
CA GLU A 627 -34.16 8.97 -20.74
C GLU A 627 -34.24 10.01 -19.61
N LEU A 628 -33.15 10.75 -19.38
CA LEU A 628 -33.19 11.99 -18.62
C LEU A 628 -33.93 13.01 -19.48
N PHE A 629 -35.25 13.16 -19.30
CA PHE A 629 -35.97 14.26 -19.93
C PHE A 629 -35.40 15.58 -19.40
N PRO A 630 -34.89 16.46 -20.27
CA PRO A 630 -34.48 17.79 -19.86
C PRO A 630 -35.66 18.48 -19.15
N MET A 631 -35.43 19.17 -18.03
CA MET A 631 -36.53 19.80 -17.27
C MET A 631 -37.26 20.87 -18.12
N ASN A 632 -36.57 21.42 -19.12
CA ASN A 632 -37.06 22.30 -20.17
C ASN A 632 -37.82 21.58 -21.31
N ALA A 633 -37.80 20.25 -21.37
CA ALA A 633 -38.64 19.46 -22.28
C ALA A 633 -40.08 19.30 -21.74
N TRP A 634 -40.31 19.60 -20.46
CA TRP A 634 -41.63 19.64 -19.86
C TRP A 634 -42.28 21.00 -20.13
N LYS A 635 -43.26 21.05 -21.03
CA LYS A 635 -44.20 22.17 -21.08
C LYS A 635 -45.12 22.07 -19.86
N ARG A 636 -45.02 23.03 -18.94
CA ARG A 636 -46.07 23.25 -17.94
C ARG A 636 -47.24 23.91 -18.67
N PHE A 637 -48.37 23.24 -18.68
CA PHE A 637 -49.63 23.82 -19.12
C PHE A 637 -50.38 24.26 -17.88
N ASP A 638 -50.88 25.49 -17.88
CA ASP A 638 -51.90 25.91 -16.93
C ASP A 638 -53.27 25.45 -17.42
N TRP A 639 -54.27 25.35 -16.54
CA TRP A 639 -55.62 24.89 -16.94
C TRP A 639 -56.26 25.76 -18.04
N GLY A 640 -55.77 26.99 -18.23
CA GLY A 640 -56.19 27.89 -19.31
C GLY A 640 -55.60 27.56 -20.69
N ASP A 641 -54.49 26.82 -20.75
CA ASP A 641 -53.81 26.48 -22.02
C ASP A 641 -54.40 25.25 -22.72
N LEU A 642 -55.36 24.58 -22.07
CA LEU A 642 -56.04 23.36 -22.52
C LEU A 642 -57.47 23.61 -23.03
N ARG A 643 -57.83 24.88 -23.33
CA ARG A 643 -59.14 25.27 -23.85
C ARG A 643 -59.12 25.61 -25.34
#